data_AF-A0A8B8A2W6-F1
#
_entry.id   AF-A0A8B8A2W6-F1
#
_cell.length_a   1.000
_cell.length_b   1.000
_cell.length_c   1.000
_cell.angle_alpha   90.00
_cell.angle_beta   90.00
_cell.angle_gamma   90.00
#
_symmetry.space_group_name_H-M   'P 1'
#
loop_
_entity.id
_entity.type
_entity.pdbx_description
1 polymer ?
#
loop_
_entity_poly.entity_id
_entity_poly.type
_entity_poly.pdbx_seq_one_letter_code
_entity_poly.pdbx_strand_id
1 'polypeptide(L)'
;MVPIVTFSRTLPPLLQFCRYHSRHGHCSLALRHLSSDSSTSETHPISPHVALGGKPAGTVLSSSEIRRTFIEYFRDQHGHTFIPSASVIPQRDPTLLFTNAGMNQFKDIFQGTISPHAEGANYRRVVNSQKCIRAGGKHNDLDEVGKDVHHHTFFEMLGNWSFGDYFKREACSMAWDLLTRVYGIPEDQLYVTYFKGDASLNLEADTECRDIWLELGVPPERVLPFGIADNFWEMGGSGPCGPCSEIHYDRHGNRDASHLVNDLHSDVLEVWNLVFMEHNRQADGSLKRLSQQHVDAGMGLERLVAILQGVSSNYETDLFLPLIKAIESGSGSRPYSGLTGAADPDYIDTAYRAVADHARMLTIAIADGGQPDYFKRGYVLKRVIRRAVRYATEKLKGPPGLLASLVPTVVDSLGTMYPELRQDPQHIVDIINTEESQFLKTLRKGQKFLSKKISKLPQGSKLTGEIAWKMYDGYGFPLDLTTMVAEEHGVKVDMEGYEAARLKALEITSQGGIKNLGQLPRIRLDATDLSMLQKKKVKFTDDSPKYHFTYTDSGKYVFPPVSARVLALKTDRGFASMVGSGEDCGIILDCTNFYAEQGGQEWDEGHLNSVKNEEVVFQVENVQLYSGYVLHVGTAVETIKPGDNLMLFLNKVRRQKIMRNHTATHILNFALREVLGETEQRGSLVAPDRLRFDFIAMGALDPTQLQRVTQIANDIVAQKYPVYRGQVPLATVKATEGVRAMFEEAYGDHVTVVSVAVPVPEVFKGSGAMQYPVELCGGIHVCNTGHIKRLLITAQRQVSAGVRRLTAITGNDAQSADYVANTLQQRLAEVDNQLTLSLRSDTLAKVSNIKQSLDSLSATLVTSRLEIWRKETISQQIQAMREKIKTAEKMAEMSKIKQIIQSLYTDCLESTSDALVPPFVVRHVSSEINSKILLKIAKGLAKMLPDTPLMLISGCKDDVAAICMIPRCVSVQGSSGHRLTASAWMDPVMELLQGKGGGSATFARSQGKGRHKVRECLSVAEEYARCATNKAQE
;
A
#
# COMPACT_ATOMS: atom_id res chain seq x y z
N MET A 1 33.14 25.24 -34.42
CA MET A 1 32.56 25.65 -35.72
C MET A 1 31.66 24.49 -36.15
N VAL A 2 30.36 24.64 -36.47
CA VAL A 2 29.52 25.85 -36.66
C VAL A 2 28.22 25.70 -35.83
N PRO A 3 27.70 26.74 -35.17
CA PRO A 3 26.39 26.71 -34.50
C PRO A 3 25.24 27.17 -35.43
N ILE A 4 24.00 26.74 -35.16
CA ILE A 4 22.81 27.17 -35.91
C ILE A 4 21.88 28.02 -35.02
N VAL A 5 21.84 29.32 -35.36
CA VAL A 5 20.72 30.28 -35.31
C VAL A 5 19.60 30.03 -34.28
N THR A 6 19.48 30.96 -33.34
CA THR A 6 18.20 31.34 -32.72
C THR A 6 17.63 32.59 -33.41
N PHE A 7 16.30 32.72 -33.43
CA PHE A 7 15.60 33.96 -33.77
C PHE A 7 14.54 34.26 -32.69
N SER A 8 14.17 35.53 -32.52
CA SER A 8 13.35 36.03 -31.40
C SER A 8 12.24 36.98 -31.88
N ARG A 9 11.54 37.62 -30.92
CA ARG A 9 10.44 38.62 -31.02
C ARG A 9 9.03 38.02 -31.03
N THR A 10 8.00 38.61 -30.38
CA THR A 10 7.92 39.78 -29.46
C THR A 10 6.56 39.80 -28.73
N LEU A 11 6.47 40.41 -27.53
CA LEU A 11 5.55 41.49 -27.08
C LEU A 11 5.60 41.64 -25.52
N PRO A 12 5.21 42.80 -24.91
CA PRO A 12 5.95 43.34 -23.74
C PRO A 12 5.02 43.86 -22.57
N PRO A 13 5.26 44.97 -21.80
CA PRO A 13 5.17 44.91 -20.32
C PRO A 13 4.34 46.04 -19.61
N LEU A 14 4.34 46.05 -18.25
CA LEU A 14 4.00 47.12 -17.24
C LEU A 14 3.73 46.38 -15.88
N LEU A 15 3.99 46.81 -14.63
CA LEU A 15 4.67 47.91 -13.88
C LEU A 15 5.54 47.23 -12.75
N GLN A 16 6.47 47.79 -11.96
CA GLN A 16 6.88 49.14 -11.49
C GLN A 16 6.31 49.67 -10.14
N PHE A 17 7.06 49.41 -9.05
CA PHE A 17 7.22 50.20 -7.79
C PHE A 17 6.02 50.32 -6.80
N CYS A 18 6.17 50.66 -5.50
CA CYS A 18 7.35 51.08 -4.70
C CYS A 18 7.27 50.63 -3.20
N ARG A 19 8.40 50.67 -2.46
CA ARG A 19 8.46 50.74 -0.97
C ARG A 19 8.74 52.19 -0.53
N TYR A 20 8.33 52.63 0.67
CA TYR A 20 8.95 53.77 1.38
C TYR A 20 8.73 53.78 2.92
N HIS A 21 9.43 54.66 3.64
CA HIS A 21 9.44 54.83 5.12
C HIS A 21 8.96 56.23 5.57
N SER A 22 8.29 56.31 6.73
CA SER A 22 8.31 57.38 7.76
C SER A 22 7.36 56.97 8.90
N ARG A 23 7.50 57.23 10.22
CA ARG A 23 8.11 58.26 11.11
C ARG A 23 7.25 59.50 11.45
N HIS A 24 6.93 59.60 12.75
CA HIS A 24 6.39 60.74 13.54
C HIS A 24 4.91 61.14 13.38
N GLY A 25 4.28 61.33 14.55
CA GLY A 25 2.95 61.89 14.79
C GLY A 25 2.75 61.98 16.32
N HIS A 26 2.17 63.05 16.86
CA HIS A 26 2.23 63.38 18.30
C HIS A 26 0.87 63.55 18.95
N CYS A 27 0.79 63.13 20.23
CA CYS A 27 0.07 63.77 21.34
C CYS A 27 -1.46 64.01 21.27
N SER A 28 -2.18 63.48 22.27
CA SER A 28 -3.17 64.28 23.00
C SER A 28 -3.19 63.86 24.48
N LEU A 29 -3.25 64.82 25.40
CA LEU A 29 -3.54 64.59 26.82
C LEU A 29 -5.03 64.85 27.09
N ALA A 30 -5.60 64.08 28.01
CA ALA A 30 -6.70 64.53 28.85
C ALA A 30 -6.31 64.32 30.32
N LEU A 31 -6.81 65.16 31.22
CA LEU A 31 -6.33 65.29 32.60
C LEU A 31 -7.51 65.48 33.57
N ARG A 32 -7.23 65.30 34.87
CA ARG A 32 -8.14 65.41 36.03
C ARG A 32 -9.05 64.17 36.23
N HIS A 33 -9.52 63.84 37.43
CA HIS A 33 -9.46 64.57 38.71
C HIS A 33 -8.78 63.78 39.85
N LEU A 34 -8.24 64.50 40.83
CA LEU A 34 -7.88 63.99 42.15
C LEU A 34 -9.05 64.18 43.13
N SER A 35 -9.25 63.21 44.02
CA SER A 35 -9.90 63.40 45.33
C SER A 35 -9.32 62.37 46.30
N SER A 36 -8.78 62.85 47.43
CA SER A 36 -8.27 62.03 48.53
C SER A 36 -9.38 61.68 49.51
N ASP A 37 -9.27 60.52 50.16
CA ASP A 37 -9.48 60.44 51.60
C ASP A 37 -8.75 59.24 52.20
N SER A 38 -8.54 59.24 53.52
CA SER A 38 -7.58 58.37 54.21
C SER A 38 -8.16 57.64 55.43
N SER A 39 -7.88 56.34 55.56
CA SER A 39 -7.92 55.62 56.84
C SER A 39 -6.96 54.43 56.83
N THR A 40 -6.32 54.17 57.96
CA THR A 40 -5.23 53.19 58.11
C THR A 40 -5.62 51.98 58.96
N SER A 41 -5.27 50.77 58.52
CA SER A 41 -4.96 49.64 59.41
C SER A 41 -3.99 48.67 58.73
N GLU A 42 -3.03 48.14 59.48
CA GLU A 42 -2.01 47.22 58.98
C GLU A 42 -2.38 45.76 59.32
N THR A 43 -2.30 44.87 58.34
CA THR A 43 -2.13 43.42 58.55
C THR A 43 -1.20 42.86 57.48
N HIS A 44 -0.43 41.81 57.83
CA HIS A 44 0.62 41.27 56.95
C HIS A 44 0.06 40.52 55.72
N PRO A 45 0.78 40.52 54.58
CA PRO A 45 0.26 40.01 53.32
C PRO A 45 0.23 38.47 53.28
N ILE A 46 -0.94 37.93 52.90
CA ILE A 46 -1.05 36.61 52.27
C ILE A 46 -0.81 36.80 50.77
N SER A 47 -0.09 35.87 50.13
CA SER A 47 0.21 35.93 48.69
C SER A 47 -1.06 36.06 47.84
N PRO A 48 -1.06 36.87 46.77
CA PRO A 48 -2.25 37.09 45.96
C PRO A 48 -2.63 35.82 45.19
N HIS A 49 -3.82 35.29 45.46
CA HIS A 49 -4.50 34.43 44.50
C HIS A 49 -4.68 35.22 43.20
N VAL A 50 -4.15 34.70 42.09
CA VAL A 50 -4.41 35.26 40.76
C VAL A 50 -5.86 34.94 40.42
N ALA A 51 -6.75 35.89 40.70
CA ALA A 51 -8.15 35.79 40.32
C ALA A 51 -8.28 35.84 38.79
N LEU A 52 -8.31 34.66 38.16
CA LEU A 52 -8.94 34.49 36.85
C LEU A 52 -10.39 34.93 37.00
N GLY A 53 -10.68 36.17 36.60
CA GLY A 53 -11.98 36.80 36.86
C GLY A 53 -13.12 35.98 36.28
N GLY A 54 -14.03 35.53 37.13
CA GLY A 54 -15.20 34.76 36.73
C GLY A 54 -15.97 35.51 35.64
N LYS A 55 -16.01 34.95 34.43
CA LYS A 55 -16.79 35.51 33.32
C LYS A 55 -18.30 35.49 33.69
N PRO A 56 -19.10 36.44 33.20
CA PRO A 56 -20.54 36.41 33.42
C PRO A 56 -21.18 35.12 32.88
N ALA A 57 -22.13 34.55 33.63
CA ALA A 57 -22.94 33.44 33.16
C ALA A 57 -23.64 33.83 31.84
N GLY A 58 -23.41 33.04 30.78
CA GLY A 58 -23.99 33.26 29.45
C GLY A 58 -22.99 33.47 28.30
N THR A 59 -21.69 33.67 28.55
CA THR A 59 -20.70 33.62 27.46
C THR A 59 -20.35 32.18 27.09
N VAL A 60 -20.94 31.68 26.00
CA VAL A 60 -20.61 30.38 25.40
C VAL A 60 -19.11 30.30 25.08
N LEU A 61 -18.43 29.29 25.60
CA LEU A 61 -16.99 29.08 25.38
C LEU A 61 -16.72 28.34 24.06
N SER A 62 -15.73 28.80 23.30
CA SER A 62 -15.24 28.07 22.14
C SER A 62 -14.46 26.80 22.54
N SER A 63 -14.44 25.78 21.69
CA SER A 63 -13.63 24.57 21.89
C SER A 63 -12.15 24.86 22.16
N SER A 64 -11.63 25.92 21.53
CA SER A 64 -10.25 26.38 21.73
C SER A 64 -10.03 27.07 23.06
N GLU A 65 -11.01 27.79 23.61
CA GLU A 65 -10.96 28.28 24.99
C GLU A 65 -11.10 27.15 26.00
N ILE A 66 -11.98 26.17 25.76
CA ILE A 66 -12.20 25.02 26.65
C ILE A 66 -10.91 24.18 26.74
N ARG A 67 -10.37 23.74 25.59
CA ARG A 67 -9.09 23.00 25.52
C ARG A 67 -7.95 23.76 26.21
N ARG A 68 -7.87 25.08 26.03
CA ARG A 68 -6.85 25.91 26.68
C ARG A 68 -7.08 26.01 28.20
N THR A 69 -8.31 26.22 28.65
CA THR A 69 -8.68 26.32 30.07
C THR A 69 -8.31 25.06 30.84
N PHE A 70 -8.57 23.88 30.28
CA PHE A 70 -8.12 22.59 30.85
C PHE A 70 -6.59 22.54 31.06
N ILE A 71 -5.82 22.89 30.02
CA ILE A 71 -4.35 22.86 30.07
C ILE A 71 -3.81 23.91 31.05
N GLU A 72 -4.35 25.13 31.04
CA GLU A 72 -3.92 26.24 31.91
C GLU A 72 -4.25 25.95 33.38
N TYR A 73 -5.43 25.40 33.68
CA TYR A 73 -5.81 24.97 35.04
C TYR A 73 -4.82 23.95 35.64
N PHE A 74 -4.58 22.83 34.94
CA PHE A 74 -3.67 21.80 35.45
C PHE A 74 -2.21 22.26 35.51
N ARG A 75 -1.77 23.09 34.55
CA ARG A 75 -0.40 23.63 34.50
C ARG A 75 -0.15 24.65 35.61
N ASP A 76 -1.00 25.68 35.70
CA ASP A 76 -0.75 26.87 36.50
C ASP A 76 -1.25 26.77 37.95
N GLN A 77 -2.27 25.94 38.21
CA GLN A 77 -2.78 25.72 39.57
C GLN A 77 -2.26 24.43 40.21
N HIS A 78 -2.08 23.36 39.42
CA HIS A 78 -1.76 22.01 39.91
C HIS A 78 -0.38 21.47 39.50
N GLY A 79 0.46 22.32 38.89
CA GLY A 79 1.87 22.02 38.60
C GLY A 79 2.12 20.95 37.53
N HIS A 80 1.16 20.69 36.64
CA HIS A 80 1.32 19.68 35.58
C HIS A 80 2.18 20.22 34.43
N THR A 81 3.11 19.40 33.95
CA THR A 81 3.90 19.74 32.75
C THR A 81 3.03 19.54 31.51
N PHE A 82 2.81 20.61 30.73
CA PHE A 82 2.19 20.47 29.42
C PHE A 82 3.16 19.77 28.45
N ILE A 83 2.68 18.77 27.71
CA ILE A 83 3.42 18.16 26.58
C ILE A 83 2.57 18.18 25.30
N PRO A 84 3.19 18.17 24.11
CA PRO A 84 2.48 17.91 22.86
C PRO A 84 1.80 16.53 22.86
N SER A 85 0.75 16.38 22.06
CA SER A 85 0.13 15.07 21.80
C SER A 85 1.12 14.12 21.14
N ALA A 86 1.16 12.86 21.58
CA ALA A 86 1.74 11.79 20.81
C ALA A 86 1.00 11.60 19.47
N SER A 87 1.65 10.94 18.52
CA SER A 87 1.05 10.53 17.24
C SER A 87 -0.13 9.58 17.43
N VAL A 88 -1.13 9.62 16.54
CA VAL A 88 -2.15 8.56 16.47
C VAL A 88 -1.59 7.22 15.99
N ILE A 89 -0.35 7.19 15.48
CA ILE A 89 0.32 5.97 15.05
C ILE A 89 1.33 5.54 16.13
N PRO A 90 1.03 4.47 16.91
CA PRO A 90 1.89 4.05 18.01
C PRO A 90 3.22 3.51 17.46
N GLN A 91 4.31 4.19 17.78
CA GLN A 91 5.66 3.83 17.34
C GLN A 91 6.27 2.69 18.16
N ARG A 92 5.88 2.55 19.43
CA ARG A 92 6.48 1.59 20.38
C ARG A 92 5.56 0.43 20.79
N ASP A 93 4.30 0.41 20.35
CA ASP A 93 3.37 -0.68 20.65
C ASP A 93 2.88 -1.40 19.38
N PRO A 94 3.36 -2.63 19.09
CA PRO A 94 2.96 -3.39 17.90
C PRO A 94 1.57 -4.07 18.05
N THR A 95 0.93 -4.00 19.22
CA THR A 95 -0.39 -4.58 19.50
C THR A 95 -1.54 -3.64 19.14
N LEU A 96 -1.28 -2.33 19.09
CA LEU A 96 -2.25 -1.30 18.73
C LEU A 96 -2.17 -0.95 17.22
N LEU A 97 -3.31 -0.69 16.60
CA LEU A 97 -3.38 -0.15 15.22
C LEU A 97 -3.20 1.36 15.20
N PHE A 98 -3.83 2.03 16.18
CA PHE A 98 -3.78 3.46 16.44
C PHE A 98 -3.78 3.70 17.96
N THR A 99 -3.34 4.89 18.38
CA THR A 99 -3.47 5.41 19.75
C THR A 99 -4.96 5.61 20.07
N ASN A 100 -5.49 4.86 21.04
CA ASN A 100 -6.92 4.78 21.36
C ASN A 100 -7.29 5.39 22.72
N ALA A 101 -6.28 5.70 23.55
CA ALA A 101 -6.41 6.34 24.86
C ALA A 101 -5.18 7.20 25.17
N GLY A 102 -5.35 8.21 26.02
CA GLY A 102 -4.30 9.13 26.45
C GLY A 102 -3.05 8.42 27.01
N MET A 103 -3.28 7.40 27.84
CA MET A 103 -2.24 6.62 28.52
C MET A 103 -1.28 5.84 27.61
N ASN A 104 -1.61 5.58 26.34
CA ASN A 104 -0.79 4.70 25.50
C ASN A 104 0.67 5.20 25.37
N GLN A 105 0.86 6.52 25.40
CA GLN A 105 2.19 7.15 25.28
C GLN A 105 3.06 7.04 26.55
N PHE A 106 2.47 6.71 27.70
CA PHE A 106 3.15 6.60 28.99
C PHE A 106 3.22 5.16 29.53
N LYS A 107 2.89 4.16 28.71
CA LYS A 107 2.86 2.73 29.08
C LYS A 107 4.11 2.27 29.84
N ASP A 108 5.30 2.70 29.37
CA ASP A 108 6.58 2.36 30.00
C ASP A 108 6.79 3.03 31.37
N ILE A 109 6.14 4.16 31.63
CA ILE A 109 6.19 4.86 32.93
C ILE A 109 5.28 4.11 33.93
N PHE A 110 4.03 3.84 33.56
CA PHE A 110 3.10 3.06 34.40
C PHE A 110 3.60 1.66 34.73
N GLN A 111 4.37 1.03 33.83
CA GLN A 111 4.96 -0.30 34.07
C GLN A 111 6.30 -0.24 34.82
N GLY A 112 6.89 0.94 35.04
CA GLY A 112 8.22 1.09 35.63
C GLY A 112 9.35 0.53 34.76
N THR A 113 9.14 0.46 33.45
CA THR A 113 10.06 -0.11 32.44
C THR A 113 10.80 0.95 31.63
N ILE A 114 10.44 2.23 31.75
CA ILE A 114 11.12 3.33 31.07
C ILE A 114 12.59 3.43 31.49
N SER A 115 13.47 3.64 30.50
CA SER A 115 14.90 3.86 30.75
C SER A 115 15.12 5.17 31.52
N PRO A 116 15.97 5.21 32.57
CA PRO A 116 16.31 6.45 33.30
C PRO A 116 16.94 7.56 32.44
N HIS A 117 17.31 7.27 31.18
CA HIS A 117 17.86 8.23 30.22
C HIS A 117 16.88 8.58 29.09
N ALA A 118 15.68 7.99 29.06
CA ALA A 118 14.67 8.30 28.05
C ALA A 118 13.97 9.63 28.33
N GLU A 119 13.56 10.30 27.26
CA GLU A 119 12.65 11.45 27.33
C GLU A 119 11.38 11.07 28.09
N GLY A 120 11.01 11.87 29.09
CA GLY A 120 9.87 11.63 29.97
C GLY A 120 10.13 10.77 31.21
N ALA A 121 11.32 10.19 31.41
CA ALA A 121 11.62 9.36 32.59
C ALA A 121 11.51 10.11 33.95
N ASN A 122 11.54 11.45 33.93
CA ASN A 122 11.39 12.32 35.11
C ASN A 122 9.98 12.93 35.24
N TYR A 123 9.01 12.55 34.41
CA TYR A 123 7.65 13.08 34.50
C TYR A 123 6.95 12.61 35.79
N ARG A 124 6.28 13.54 36.49
CA ARG A 124 5.47 13.31 37.69
C ARG A 124 4.00 13.68 37.52
N ARG A 125 3.77 14.88 37.00
CA ARG A 125 2.45 15.43 36.67
C ARG A 125 2.48 15.92 35.23
N VAL A 126 1.58 15.44 34.36
CA VAL A 126 1.56 15.78 32.93
C VAL A 126 0.15 16.09 32.46
N VAL A 127 -0.03 17.04 31.54
CA VAL A 127 -1.31 17.39 30.93
C VAL A 127 -1.19 17.58 29.40
N ASN A 128 -2.15 17.10 28.61
CA ASN A 128 -2.27 17.43 27.18
C ASN A 128 -3.71 17.29 26.64
N SER A 129 -3.88 17.54 25.33
CA SER A 129 -5.04 17.09 24.55
C SER A 129 -4.54 16.02 23.57
N GLN A 130 -4.75 14.74 23.88
CA GLN A 130 -4.24 13.63 23.09
C GLN A 130 -5.17 13.32 21.92
N LYS A 131 -4.59 13.24 20.71
CA LYS A 131 -5.24 12.70 19.51
C LYS A 131 -5.55 11.21 19.70
N CYS A 132 -6.83 10.82 19.68
CA CYS A 132 -7.24 9.42 19.81
C CYS A 132 -8.07 8.96 18.60
N ILE A 133 -7.85 7.71 18.17
CA ILE A 133 -8.59 7.06 17.07
C ILE A 133 -9.17 5.72 17.54
N ARG A 134 -10.47 5.50 17.27
CA ARG A 134 -11.19 4.25 17.56
C ARG A 134 -11.79 3.63 16.30
N ALA A 135 -10.90 3.29 15.37
CA ALA A 135 -11.22 2.59 14.13
C ALA A 135 -10.42 1.28 14.03
N GLY A 136 -11.08 0.16 14.31
CA GLY A 136 -10.50 -1.19 14.34
C GLY A 136 -9.73 -1.53 15.64
N GLY A 137 -9.86 -2.77 16.09
CA GLY A 137 -9.27 -3.27 17.35
C GLY A 137 -10.33 -3.67 18.37
N LYS A 138 -9.98 -3.68 19.68
CA LYS A 138 -10.93 -3.89 20.80
C LYS A 138 -11.99 -2.78 20.86
N HIS A 139 -11.59 -1.54 20.55
CA HIS A 139 -12.44 -0.36 20.53
C HIS A 139 -12.59 0.12 19.08
N ASN A 140 -13.80 0.04 18.53
CA ASN A 140 -14.09 0.29 17.12
C ASN A 140 -15.47 0.95 16.99
N ASP A 141 -15.46 2.28 16.99
CA ASP A 141 -16.67 3.11 17.03
C ASP A 141 -17.12 3.45 15.58
N LEU A 142 -16.26 3.12 14.60
CA LEU A 142 -16.43 3.31 13.15
C LEU A 142 -17.83 2.97 12.62
N ASP A 143 -18.45 1.91 13.13
CA ASP A 143 -19.71 1.43 12.58
C ASP A 143 -20.94 2.19 13.12
N GLU A 144 -20.83 2.84 14.28
CA GLU A 144 -21.88 3.70 14.85
C GLU A 144 -21.78 5.17 14.41
N VAL A 145 -20.57 5.64 14.09
CA VAL A 145 -20.33 7.00 13.60
C VAL A 145 -21.26 7.38 12.44
N GLY A 146 -22.01 8.46 12.67
CA GLY A 146 -23.04 9.00 11.79
C GLY A 146 -24.47 8.63 12.20
N LYS A 147 -24.70 7.48 12.84
CA LYS A 147 -26.04 7.03 13.28
C LYS A 147 -26.52 7.83 14.48
N ASP A 148 -25.64 8.01 15.47
CA ASP A 148 -25.86 8.81 16.67
C ASP A 148 -25.20 10.20 16.58
N VAL A 149 -25.15 10.89 17.72
CA VAL A 149 -24.71 12.29 17.86
C VAL A 149 -23.43 12.47 18.70
N HIS A 150 -22.81 11.38 19.16
CA HIS A 150 -21.73 11.42 20.17
C HIS A 150 -20.52 10.51 19.93
N HIS A 151 -20.62 9.44 19.12
CA HIS A 151 -19.46 8.64 18.69
C HIS A 151 -18.71 9.29 17.53
N HIS A 152 -17.39 9.09 17.52
CA HIS A 152 -16.42 9.65 16.57
C HIS A 152 -15.33 8.61 16.26
N THR A 153 -14.80 8.57 15.02
CA THR A 153 -13.60 7.75 14.72
C THR A 153 -12.33 8.43 15.18
N PHE A 154 -12.34 9.76 15.28
CA PHE A 154 -11.29 10.59 15.87
C PHE A 154 -11.88 11.58 16.86
N PHE A 155 -11.30 11.63 18.06
CA PHE A 155 -11.67 12.58 19.12
C PHE A 155 -10.43 13.03 19.89
N GLU A 156 -10.58 14.09 20.66
CA GLU A 156 -9.52 14.59 21.54
C GLU A 156 -9.79 14.18 22.98
N MET A 157 -8.84 13.45 23.58
CA MET A 157 -8.85 13.12 24.99
C MET A 157 -8.06 14.18 25.75
N LEU A 158 -8.76 15.10 26.41
CA LEU A 158 -8.18 15.97 27.43
C LEU A 158 -7.70 15.07 28.57
N GLY A 159 -6.40 15.04 28.84
CA GLY A 159 -5.82 14.09 29.78
C GLY A 159 -4.85 14.71 30.77
N ASN A 160 -4.89 14.22 32.00
CA ASN A 160 -3.98 14.59 33.07
C ASN A 160 -3.51 13.33 33.84
N TRP A 161 -2.21 13.27 34.12
CA TRP A 161 -1.54 12.06 34.60
C TRP A 161 -0.72 12.31 35.86
N SER A 162 -0.79 11.35 36.79
CA SER A 162 0.09 11.23 37.95
C SER A 162 0.98 10.00 37.85
N PHE A 163 2.28 10.18 38.02
CA PHE A 163 3.27 9.10 38.05
C PHE A 163 3.90 8.99 39.44
N GLY A 164 3.24 8.24 40.34
CA GLY A 164 3.74 8.01 41.70
C GLY A 164 3.75 9.26 42.60
N ASP A 165 2.86 10.23 42.32
CA ASP A 165 2.84 11.55 42.96
C ASP A 165 1.53 11.78 43.73
N TYR A 166 0.43 12.09 43.03
CA TYR A 166 -0.93 12.17 43.60
C TYR A 166 -1.81 10.97 43.24
N PHE A 167 -2.91 10.76 43.97
CA PHE A 167 -3.87 9.68 43.73
C PHE A 167 -5.33 10.16 43.91
N LYS A 168 -6.28 9.24 44.18
CA LYS A 168 -7.74 9.45 44.21
C LYS A 168 -8.20 10.81 44.76
N ARG A 169 -7.80 11.17 45.99
CA ARG A 169 -8.31 12.38 46.67
C ARG A 169 -8.01 13.67 45.89
N GLU A 170 -6.77 13.87 45.45
CA GLU A 170 -6.39 15.01 44.61
C GLU A 170 -7.07 14.91 43.22
N ALA A 171 -7.14 13.71 42.62
CA ALA A 171 -7.77 13.50 41.32
C ALA A 171 -9.25 13.91 41.29
N CYS A 172 -10.07 13.39 42.22
CA CYS A 172 -11.49 13.73 42.33
C CYS A 172 -11.69 15.21 42.70
N SER A 173 -10.87 15.75 43.60
CA SER A 173 -10.93 17.18 43.98
C SER A 173 -10.68 18.11 42.79
N MET A 174 -9.61 17.84 42.02
CA MET A 174 -9.26 18.63 40.84
C MET A 174 -10.32 18.52 39.73
N ALA A 175 -10.93 17.34 39.56
CA ALA A 175 -11.98 17.11 38.57
C ALA A 175 -13.29 17.82 38.93
N TRP A 176 -13.71 17.73 40.19
CA TRP A 176 -14.92 18.43 40.68
C TRP A 176 -14.77 19.95 40.55
N ASP A 177 -13.67 20.52 41.05
CA ASP A 177 -13.42 21.97 41.00
C ASP A 177 -13.38 22.52 39.57
N LEU A 178 -12.76 21.78 38.63
CA LEU A 178 -12.71 22.16 37.22
C LEU A 178 -14.11 22.17 36.58
N LEU A 179 -14.93 21.15 36.82
CA LEU A 179 -16.28 21.08 36.24
C LEU A 179 -17.23 22.11 36.89
N THR A 180 -17.26 22.20 38.22
CA THR A 180 -18.28 22.98 38.94
C THR A 180 -17.92 24.44 39.14
N ARG A 181 -16.65 24.78 39.38
CA ARG A 181 -16.22 26.15 39.69
C ARG A 181 -15.59 26.87 38.51
N VAL A 182 -14.73 26.18 37.74
CA VAL A 182 -14.02 26.78 36.60
C VAL A 182 -14.88 26.79 35.34
N TYR A 183 -15.59 25.70 35.04
CA TYR A 183 -16.54 25.62 33.93
C TYR A 183 -17.99 25.99 34.30
N GLY A 184 -18.35 25.99 35.58
CA GLY A 184 -19.67 26.42 36.05
C GLY A 184 -20.81 25.40 35.80
N ILE A 185 -20.49 24.11 35.67
CA ILE A 185 -21.50 23.05 35.49
C ILE A 185 -22.26 22.84 36.82
N PRO A 186 -23.60 22.88 36.83
CA PRO A 186 -24.39 22.66 38.04
C PRO A 186 -24.16 21.28 38.68
N GLU A 187 -23.99 21.27 40.01
CA GLU A 187 -23.77 20.04 40.78
C GLU A 187 -24.98 19.07 40.72
N ASP A 188 -26.20 19.59 40.54
CA ASP A 188 -27.43 18.79 40.36
C ASP A 188 -27.55 18.15 38.96
N GLN A 189 -26.64 18.46 38.04
CA GLN A 189 -26.52 17.77 36.75
C GLN A 189 -25.44 16.70 36.75
N LEU A 190 -24.62 16.59 37.81
CA LEU A 190 -23.53 15.63 37.89
C LEU A 190 -23.89 14.37 38.69
N TYR A 191 -23.37 13.24 38.22
CA TYR A 191 -23.36 11.93 38.86
C TYR A 191 -21.92 11.39 38.85
N VAL A 192 -21.55 10.60 39.85
CA VAL A 192 -20.21 9.99 39.94
C VAL A 192 -20.31 8.50 40.26
N THR A 193 -19.44 7.69 39.67
CA THR A 193 -19.46 6.22 39.83
C THR A 193 -18.25 5.70 40.60
N TYR A 194 -18.35 4.54 41.25
CA TYR A 194 -17.23 3.89 41.92
C TYR A 194 -17.28 2.36 41.81
N PHE A 195 -16.10 1.74 41.82
CA PHE A 195 -15.95 0.29 41.67
C PHE A 195 -16.51 -0.48 42.87
N LYS A 196 -17.51 -1.35 42.64
CA LYS A 196 -18.18 -2.12 43.70
C LYS A 196 -17.48 -3.43 44.12
N GLY A 197 -16.28 -3.69 43.59
CA GLY A 197 -15.54 -4.92 43.82
C GLY A 197 -15.88 -6.04 42.83
N ASP A 198 -15.01 -7.05 42.76
CA ASP A 198 -15.23 -8.28 42.01
C ASP A 198 -14.67 -9.48 42.78
N ALA A 199 -15.57 -10.35 43.24
CA ALA A 199 -15.20 -11.54 44.04
C ALA A 199 -14.52 -12.65 43.22
N SER A 200 -14.62 -12.64 41.88
CA SER A 200 -13.96 -13.63 41.02
C SER A 200 -12.48 -13.32 40.77
N LEU A 201 -12.12 -12.04 40.77
CA LEU A 201 -10.73 -11.56 40.69
C LEU A 201 -10.11 -11.24 42.07
N ASN A 202 -10.84 -11.46 43.17
CA ASN A 202 -10.44 -11.09 44.53
C ASN A 202 -10.09 -9.60 44.64
N LEU A 203 -10.98 -8.74 44.12
CA LEU A 203 -10.90 -7.29 44.22
C LEU A 203 -11.99 -6.75 45.16
N GLU A 204 -11.59 -5.95 46.15
CA GLU A 204 -12.50 -5.29 47.08
C GLU A 204 -13.18 -4.06 46.43
N ALA A 205 -14.24 -3.55 47.06
CA ALA A 205 -14.92 -2.35 46.62
C ALA A 205 -14.10 -1.09 46.92
N ASP A 206 -14.08 -0.13 46.00
CA ASP A 206 -13.39 1.14 46.16
C ASP A 206 -14.20 2.12 47.02
N THR A 207 -14.36 1.78 48.29
CA THR A 207 -15.02 2.60 49.30
C THR A 207 -14.25 3.89 49.59
N GLU A 208 -12.93 3.90 49.41
CA GLU A 208 -12.08 5.10 49.47
C GLU A 208 -12.56 6.15 48.45
N CYS A 209 -12.78 5.75 47.19
CA CYS A 209 -13.29 6.65 46.16
C CYS A 209 -14.71 7.16 46.47
N ARG A 210 -15.60 6.27 46.95
CA ARG A 210 -16.96 6.65 47.39
C ARG A 210 -16.90 7.72 48.49
N ASP A 211 -16.08 7.51 49.51
CA ASP A 211 -16.02 8.39 50.69
C ASP A 211 -15.38 9.74 50.35
N ILE A 212 -14.41 9.77 49.43
CA ILE A 212 -13.88 11.02 48.84
C ILE A 212 -14.98 11.83 48.14
N TRP A 213 -15.87 11.20 47.36
CA TRP A 213 -16.97 11.92 46.70
C TRP A 213 -18.00 12.48 47.69
N LEU A 214 -18.33 11.73 48.73
CA LEU A 214 -19.21 12.20 49.81
C LEU A 214 -18.58 13.38 50.58
N GLU A 215 -17.27 13.32 50.87
CA GLU A 215 -16.54 14.43 51.50
C GLU A 215 -16.42 15.69 50.62
N LEU A 216 -16.42 15.52 49.29
CA LEU A 216 -16.48 16.64 48.33
C LEU A 216 -17.86 17.30 48.23
N GLY A 217 -18.88 16.71 48.86
CA GLY A 217 -20.25 17.24 48.92
C GLY A 217 -21.24 16.61 47.93
N VAL A 218 -20.83 15.57 47.19
CA VAL A 218 -21.74 14.87 46.26
C VAL A 218 -22.83 14.13 47.05
N PRO A 219 -24.13 14.31 46.75
CA PRO A 219 -25.20 13.62 47.45
C PRO A 219 -25.10 12.08 47.34
N PRO A 220 -25.40 11.30 48.40
CA PRO A 220 -25.25 9.84 48.39
C PRO A 220 -25.99 9.13 47.24
N GLU A 221 -27.17 9.62 46.86
CA GLU A 221 -27.98 9.14 45.74
C GLU A 221 -27.35 9.40 44.35
N ARG A 222 -26.22 10.12 44.29
CA ARG A 222 -25.44 10.41 43.07
C ARG A 222 -24.07 9.74 43.05
N VAL A 223 -23.71 8.96 44.07
CA VAL A 223 -22.44 8.21 44.18
C VAL A 223 -22.71 6.71 43.94
N LEU A 224 -22.61 6.26 42.69
CA LEU A 224 -23.24 5.02 42.22
C LEU A 224 -22.26 3.83 42.04
N PRO A 225 -22.58 2.61 42.52
CA PRO A 225 -21.69 1.45 42.46
C PRO A 225 -21.84 0.60 41.17
N PHE A 226 -20.85 0.61 40.27
CA PHE A 226 -20.81 -0.28 39.09
C PHE A 226 -19.70 -1.34 39.13
N GLY A 227 -19.75 -2.29 38.19
CA GLY A 227 -18.94 -3.51 38.22
C GLY A 227 -17.66 -3.42 37.39
N ILE A 228 -17.07 -4.59 37.11
CA ILE A 228 -15.85 -4.72 36.29
C ILE A 228 -16.05 -4.33 34.81
N ALA A 229 -17.30 -4.25 34.32
CA ALA A 229 -17.59 -3.82 32.95
C ALA A 229 -17.41 -2.30 32.77
N ASP A 230 -17.59 -1.54 33.85
CA ASP A 230 -17.78 -0.09 33.84
C ASP A 230 -16.69 0.59 34.68
N ASN A 231 -16.64 0.30 35.99
CA ASN A 231 -15.70 0.91 36.93
C ASN A 231 -14.34 0.16 37.07
N PHE A 232 -13.92 -0.64 36.09
CA PHE A 232 -12.58 -1.23 36.08
C PHE A 232 -11.94 -1.13 34.69
N TRP A 233 -10.93 -0.27 34.56
CA TRP A 233 -10.37 0.10 33.27
C TRP A 233 -9.16 -0.76 32.89
N GLU A 234 -9.14 -1.24 31.64
CA GLU A 234 -8.01 -1.96 31.05
C GLU A 234 -7.87 -1.77 29.53
N MET A 235 -6.68 -1.34 29.10
CA MET A 235 -6.34 -1.08 27.70
C MET A 235 -6.54 -2.30 26.76
N GLY A 236 -6.37 -3.52 27.31
CA GLY A 236 -6.42 -4.77 26.57
C GLY A 236 -6.05 -5.97 27.44
N GLY A 237 -5.88 -7.14 26.83
CA GLY A 237 -5.67 -8.40 27.57
C GLY A 237 -4.38 -8.50 28.40
N SER A 238 -3.48 -7.52 28.33
CA SER A 238 -2.38 -7.33 29.29
C SER A 238 -1.91 -5.88 29.29
N GLY A 239 -1.45 -5.37 30.44
CA GLY A 239 -1.02 -3.98 30.62
C GLY A 239 -1.55 -3.34 31.91
N PRO A 240 -1.21 -2.06 32.17
CA PRO A 240 -1.71 -1.30 33.31
C PRO A 240 -3.24 -1.23 33.36
N CYS A 241 -3.80 -1.39 34.56
CA CYS A 241 -5.23 -1.41 34.83
C CYS A 241 -5.53 -1.05 36.29
N GLY A 242 -6.80 -0.83 36.61
CA GLY A 242 -7.24 -0.55 37.97
C GLY A 242 -8.72 -0.20 38.05
N PRO A 243 -9.27 -0.04 39.28
CA PRO A 243 -10.57 0.57 39.46
C PRO A 243 -10.56 1.99 38.90
N CYS A 244 -11.72 2.47 38.46
CA CYS A 244 -11.88 3.84 38.00
C CYS A 244 -13.19 4.45 38.51
N SER A 245 -13.29 5.77 38.42
CA SER A 245 -14.48 6.55 38.76
C SER A 245 -14.85 7.44 37.59
N GLU A 246 -16.10 7.37 37.16
CA GLU A 246 -16.60 8.13 36.02
C GLU A 246 -17.47 9.28 36.51
N ILE A 247 -17.47 10.38 35.77
CA ILE A 247 -18.32 11.54 36.01
C ILE A 247 -19.28 11.66 34.83
N HIS A 248 -20.58 11.55 35.11
CA HIS A 248 -21.66 11.66 34.13
C HIS A 248 -22.43 12.97 34.30
N TYR A 249 -22.90 13.50 33.18
CA TYR A 249 -23.69 14.73 33.11
C TYR A 249 -25.10 14.44 32.57
N ASP A 250 -26.13 14.74 33.36
CA ASP A 250 -27.53 14.75 32.93
C ASP A 250 -27.90 16.10 32.28
N ARG A 251 -28.29 16.04 31.01
CA ARG A 251 -28.69 17.21 30.22
C ARG A 251 -29.89 17.98 30.75
N HIS A 252 -30.74 17.36 31.56
CA HIS A 252 -31.97 17.99 32.08
C HIS A 252 -31.78 18.59 33.47
N GLY A 253 -31.10 17.89 34.38
CA GLY A 253 -30.96 18.32 35.79
C GLY A 253 -32.28 18.27 36.56
N ASN A 254 -32.22 18.67 37.84
CA ASN A 254 -33.40 18.75 38.74
C ASN A 254 -34.29 17.49 38.79
N ARG A 255 -33.74 16.32 38.45
CA ARG A 255 -34.41 15.00 38.43
C ARG A 255 -33.50 13.92 39.02
N ASP A 256 -34.06 12.73 39.23
CA ASP A 256 -33.27 11.52 39.43
C ASP A 256 -33.06 10.78 38.10
N ALA A 257 -31.84 10.83 37.59
CA ALA A 257 -31.36 10.12 36.41
C ALA A 257 -30.38 8.98 36.76
N SER A 258 -30.27 8.57 38.04
CA SER A 258 -29.34 7.52 38.49
C SER A 258 -29.48 6.20 37.72
N HIS A 259 -30.71 5.85 37.35
CA HIS A 259 -31.06 4.66 36.57
C HIS A 259 -30.66 4.72 35.08
N LEU A 260 -30.19 5.88 34.58
CA LEU A 260 -29.69 6.06 33.21
C LEU A 260 -28.15 6.11 33.14
N VAL A 261 -27.47 6.18 34.29
CA VAL A 261 -26.00 6.18 34.37
C VAL A 261 -25.49 4.82 33.88
N ASN A 262 -24.59 4.84 32.90
CA ASN A 262 -24.09 3.67 32.16
C ASN A 262 -25.14 2.83 31.40
N ASP A 263 -26.36 3.34 31.19
CA ASP A 263 -27.38 2.74 30.30
C ASP A 263 -27.27 3.22 28.84
N LEU A 264 -26.14 3.84 28.47
CA LEU A 264 -25.86 4.42 27.13
C LEU A 264 -26.90 5.46 26.64
N HIS A 265 -27.70 6.03 27.54
CA HIS A 265 -28.77 6.97 27.21
C HIS A 265 -28.23 8.34 26.76
N SER A 266 -28.77 8.92 25.67
CA SER A 266 -28.29 10.17 25.05
C SER A 266 -28.23 11.38 25.98
N ASP A 267 -29.06 11.34 27.02
CA ASP A 267 -29.28 12.47 27.94
C ASP A 267 -28.35 12.42 29.15
N VAL A 268 -27.68 11.29 29.41
CA VAL A 268 -26.78 11.11 30.55
C VAL A 268 -25.43 10.63 30.03
N LEU A 269 -24.51 11.57 29.84
CA LEU A 269 -23.25 11.34 29.14
C LEU A 269 -22.08 11.21 30.12
N GLU A 270 -21.30 10.13 30.02
CA GLU A 270 -19.96 10.03 30.59
C GLU A 270 -19.10 11.17 30.02
N VAL A 271 -18.58 12.05 30.88
CA VAL A 271 -17.75 13.20 30.48
C VAL A 271 -16.27 12.89 30.70
N TRP A 272 -15.95 12.32 31.86
CA TRP A 272 -14.59 12.13 32.36
C TRP A 272 -14.46 10.79 33.09
N ASN A 273 -13.46 9.99 32.74
CA ASN A 273 -13.09 8.76 33.44
C ASN A 273 -11.77 8.97 34.20
N LEU A 274 -11.76 8.67 35.50
CA LEU A 274 -10.61 8.80 36.40
C LEU A 274 -10.10 7.40 36.77
N VAL A 275 -9.06 6.91 36.10
CA VAL A 275 -8.50 5.57 36.32
C VAL A 275 -7.41 5.60 37.39
N PHE A 276 -7.57 4.75 38.40
CA PHE A 276 -6.65 4.60 39.52
C PHE A 276 -5.74 3.38 39.28
N MET A 277 -4.72 3.59 38.44
CA MET A 277 -3.82 2.53 38.00
C MET A 277 -2.91 2.06 39.15
N GLU A 278 -3.22 0.86 39.66
CA GLU A 278 -2.43 0.18 40.68
C GLU A 278 -2.17 -1.31 40.36
N HIS A 279 -2.71 -1.81 39.25
CA HIS A 279 -2.55 -3.19 38.78
C HIS A 279 -1.96 -3.23 37.36
N ASN A 280 -1.42 -4.39 36.99
CA ASN A 280 -0.93 -4.71 35.66
C ASN A 280 -1.41 -6.12 35.32
N ARG A 281 -2.35 -6.25 34.38
CA ARG A 281 -2.87 -7.56 33.95
C ARG A 281 -1.79 -8.30 33.17
N GLN A 282 -1.51 -9.52 33.58
CA GLN A 282 -0.57 -10.43 32.93
C GLN A 282 -1.28 -11.20 31.79
N ALA A 283 -0.51 -11.78 30.86
CA ALA A 283 -1.08 -12.48 29.69
C ALA A 283 -1.85 -13.77 30.02
N ASP A 284 -1.76 -14.28 31.25
CA ASP A 284 -2.59 -15.38 31.78
C ASP A 284 -3.90 -14.90 32.43
N GLY A 285 -4.19 -13.58 32.36
CA GLY A 285 -5.35 -12.94 32.97
C GLY A 285 -5.16 -12.49 34.41
N SER A 286 -4.09 -12.92 35.10
CA SER A 286 -3.85 -12.57 36.50
C SER A 286 -3.52 -11.08 36.70
N LEU A 287 -3.87 -10.54 37.86
CA LEU A 287 -3.55 -9.16 38.25
C LEU A 287 -2.32 -9.15 39.15
N LYS A 288 -1.32 -8.35 38.78
CA LYS A 288 -0.14 -8.08 39.62
C LYS A 288 -0.14 -6.60 40.02
N ARG A 289 0.03 -6.30 41.32
CA ARG A 289 0.13 -4.90 41.79
C ARG A 289 1.36 -4.20 41.18
N LEU A 290 1.20 -2.92 40.85
CA LEU A 290 2.28 -2.04 40.38
C LEU A 290 3.22 -1.65 41.53
N SER A 291 4.38 -1.09 41.17
CA SER A 291 5.39 -0.64 42.15
C SER A 291 5.08 0.74 42.75
N GLN A 292 4.23 1.51 42.09
CA GLN A 292 3.67 2.79 42.51
C GLN A 292 2.18 2.81 42.13
N GLN A 293 1.43 3.75 42.71
CA GLN A 293 0.07 4.07 42.28
C GLN A 293 0.12 5.27 41.33
N HIS A 294 -0.72 5.24 40.30
CA HIS A 294 -0.73 6.23 39.22
C HIS A 294 -2.17 6.66 38.92
N VAL A 295 -2.33 7.84 38.31
CA VAL A 295 -3.63 8.33 37.82
C VAL A 295 -3.56 8.49 36.31
N ASP A 296 -4.56 7.95 35.62
CA ASP A 296 -4.85 8.18 34.21
C ASP A 296 -6.28 8.73 34.11
N ALA A 297 -6.39 10.05 33.97
CA ALA A 297 -7.67 10.73 33.88
C ALA A 297 -7.88 11.24 32.45
N GLY A 298 -8.99 10.87 31.82
CA GLY A 298 -9.31 11.18 30.43
C GLY A 298 -10.74 11.70 30.25
N MET A 299 -10.86 12.90 29.69
CA MET A 299 -12.13 13.59 29.40
C MET A 299 -12.29 13.79 27.89
N GLY A 300 -13.47 13.49 27.35
CA GLY A 300 -13.74 13.66 25.92
C GLY A 300 -14.02 15.13 25.58
N LEU A 301 -13.12 15.80 24.85
CA LEU A 301 -13.27 17.21 24.47
C LEU A 301 -14.61 17.45 23.75
N GLU A 302 -14.93 16.63 22.76
CA GLU A 302 -16.16 16.74 21.97
C GLU A 302 -17.43 16.71 22.84
N ARG A 303 -17.47 15.88 23.89
CA ARG A 303 -18.60 15.81 24.83
C ARG A 303 -18.64 17.03 25.74
N LEU A 304 -17.50 17.44 26.31
CA LEU A 304 -17.40 18.64 27.16
C LEU A 304 -17.81 19.91 26.39
N VAL A 305 -17.37 20.06 25.14
CA VAL A 305 -17.74 21.20 24.29
C VAL A 305 -19.24 21.21 24.00
N ALA A 306 -19.87 20.06 23.73
CA ALA A 306 -21.32 20.00 23.54
C ALA A 306 -22.10 20.43 24.80
N ILE A 307 -21.61 20.05 25.99
CA ILE A 307 -22.19 20.46 27.28
C ILE A 307 -22.05 21.97 27.48
N LEU A 308 -20.83 22.52 27.38
CA LEU A 308 -20.54 23.95 27.63
C LEU A 308 -21.07 24.91 26.54
N GLN A 309 -21.48 24.37 25.39
CA GLN A 309 -22.19 25.11 24.34
C GLN A 309 -23.72 24.91 24.39
N GLY A 310 -24.22 24.08 25.31
CA GLY A 310 -25.66 23.84 25.49
C GLY A 310 -26.33 23.07 24.34
N VAL A 311 -25.57 22.31 23.54
CA VAL A 311 -26.07 21.60 22.35
C VAL A 311 -26.23 20.11 22.58
N SER A 312 -27.25 19.52 21.96
CA SER A 312 -27.60 18.09 22.05
C SER A 312 -26.59 17.17 21.37
N SER A 313 -26.00 17.63 20.27
CA SER A 313 -25.09 16.84 19.43
C SER A 313 -23.65 17.36 19.49
N ASN A 314 -22.68 16.46 19.54
CA ASN A 314 -21.26 16.84 19.39
C ASN A 314 -21.03 17.50 18.02
N TYR A 315 -21.83 17.15 17.01
CA TYR A 315 -21.75 17.68 15.65
C TYR A 315 -22.35 19.10 15.50
N GLU A 316 -23.08 19.59 16.51
CA GLU A 316 -23.62 20.96 16.56
C GLU A 316 -22.63 21.98 17.17
N THR A 317 -21.43 21.54 17.56
CA THR A 317 -20.38 22.37 18.18
C THR A 317 -19.51 23.13 17.16
N ASP A 318 -18.74 24.11 17.64
CA ASP A 318 -17.74 24.83 16.83
C ASP A 318 -16.64 23.91 16.23
N LEU A 319 -16.43 22.70 16.77
CA LEU A 319 -15.54 21.70 16.20
C LEU A 319 -16.03 21.14 14.85
N PHE A 320 -17.34 21.08 14.64
CA PHE A 320 -17.96 20.37 13.49
C PHE A 320 -18.79 21.28 12.57
N LEU A 321 -19.43 22.33 13.09
CA LEU A 321 -20.22 23.27 12.26
C LEU A 321 -19.45 23.87 11.05
N PRO A 322 -18.15 24.18 11.12
CA PRO A 322 -17.38 24.62 9.94
C PRO A 322 -17.29 23.55 8.85
N LEU A 323 -17.13 22.28 9.24
CA LEU A 323 -17.07 21.14 8.32
C LEU A 323 -18.44 20.85 7.71
N ILE A 324 -19.52 20.91 8.50
CA ILE A 324 -20.89 20.73 8.00
C ILE A 324 -21.22 21.80 6.94
N LYS A 325 -20.90 23.07 7.20
CA LYS A 325 -21.09 24.18 6.24
C LYS A 325 -20.24 24.02 4.97
N ALA A 326 -19.03 23.48 5.08
CA ALA A 326 -18.19 23.17 3.93
C ALA A 326 -18.76 21.99 3.10
N ILE A 327 -19.29 20.95 3.75
CA ILE A 327 -19.98 19.84 3.09
C ILE A 327 -21.25 20.33 2.39
N GLU A 328 -22.06 21.18 3.04
CA GLU A 328 -23.28 21.77 2.49
C GLU A 328 -22.95 22.58 1.22
N SER A 329 -22.01 23.51 1.32
CA SER A 329 -21.54 24.35 0.22
C SER A 329 -20.94 23.56 -0.93
N GLY A 330 -20.18 22.50 -0.63
CA GLY A 330 -19.51 21.67 -1.63
C GLY A 330 -20.39 20.60 -2.27
N SER A 331 -21.52 20.23 -1.65
CA SER A 331 -22.43 19.19 -2.15
C SER A 331 -23.72 19.73 -2.78
N GLY A 332 -24.21 20.90 -2.35
CA GLY A 332 -25.52 21.40 -2.74
C GLY A 332 -26.69 20.57 -2.20
N SER A 333 -26.48 19.80 -1.13
CA SER A 333 -27.53 19.08 -0.40
C SER A 333 -28.43 20.01 0.41
N ARG A 334 -29.52 19.47 0.98
CA ARG A 334 -30.31 20.20 1.98
C ARG A 334 -29.44 20.61 3.19
N PRO A 335 -29.75 21.68 3.91
CA PRO A 335 -29.10 22.00 5.18
C PRO A 335 -29.18 20.83 6.17
N TYR A 336 -28.21 20.77 7.07
CA TYR A 336 -28.17 19.83 8.19
C TYR A 336 -29.29 20.13 9.19
N SER A 337 -30.01 19.10 9.64
CA SER A 337 -31.17 19.22 10.54
C SER A 337 -31.04 18.46 11.87
N GLY A 338 -29.88 17.88 12.17
CA GLY A 338 -29.60 17.17 13.42
C GLY A 338 -30.26 15.77 13.56
N LEU A 339 -31.09 15.35 12.60
CA LEU A 339 -31.97 14.19 12.70
C LEU A 339 -31.20 12.86 12.71
N THR A 340 -31.76 11.83 13.35
CA THR A 340 -31.14 10.51 13.53
C THR A 340 -32.12 9.36 13.30
N GLY A 341 -31.60 8.20 12.90
CA GLY A 341 -32.39 6.96 12.78
C GLY A 341 -33.61 7.12 11.87
N ALA A 342 -34.79 6.73 12.37
CA ALA A 342 -36.05 6.83 11.61
C ALA A 342 -36.49 8.28 11.29
N ALA A 343 -35.91 9.30 11.94
CA ALA A 343 -36.16 10.70 11.63
C ALA A 343 -35.27 11.25 10.49
N ASP A 344 -34.22 10.53 10.06
CA ASP A 344 -33.32 10.88 8.95
C ASP A 344 -33.53 9.91 7.76
N PRO A 345 -34.73 9.84 7.15
CA PRO A 345 -35.10 8.79 6.18
C PRO A 345 -34.35 8.87 4.85
N ASP A 346 -33.74 10.01 4.53
CA ASP A 346 -32.83 10.17 3.38
C ASP A 346 -31.36 9.87 3.73
N TYR A 347 -31.05 9.64 5.02
CA TYR A 347 -29.71 9.46 5.58
C TYR A 347 -28.74 10.63 5.30
N ILE A 348 -29.26 11.85 5.08
CA ILE A 348 -28.43 13.01 4.76
C ILE A 348 -27.76 13.57 6.03
N ASP A 349 -28.45 13.65 7.17
CA ASP A 349 -27.82 14.13 8.42
C ASP A 349 -26.77 13.12 8.92
N THR A 350 -27.05 11.83 8.74
CA THR A 350 -26.10 10.73 8.96
C THR A 350 -24.86 10.87 8.07
N ALA A 351 -25.04 11.24 6.79
CA ALA A 351 -23.94 11.47 5.87
C ALA A 351 -23.11 12.71 6.22
N TYR A 352 -23.74 13.82 6.63
CA TYR A 352 -23.04 15.01 7.14
C TYR A 352 -22.13 14.66 8.33
N ARG A 353 -22.66 13.98 9.35
CA ARG A 353 -21.91 13.53 10.53
C ARG A 353 -20.73 12.64 10.15
N ALA A 354 -20.98 11.57 9.39
CA ALA A 354 -19.94 10.61 9.02
C ALA A 354 -18.84 11.22 8.13
N VAL A 355 -19.17 12.10 7.19
CA VAL A 355 -18.16 12.76 6.33
C VAL A 355 -17.33 13.77 7.12
N ALA A 356 -17.92 14.52 8.06
CA ALA A 356 -17.20 15.49 8.88
C ALA A 356 -16.22 14.81 9.86
N ASP A 357 -16.66 13.76 10.57
CA ASP A 357 -15.78 12.97 11.44
C ASP A 357 -14.63 12.31 10.65
N HIS A 358 -14.96 11.59 9.57
CA HIS A 358 -13.95 10.87 8.80
C HIS A 358 -12.94 11.82 8.14
N ALA A 359 -13.34 13.06 7.79
CA ALA A 359 -12.41 14.09 7.32
C ALA A 359 -11.40 14.50 8.42
N ARG A 360 -11.84 14.68 9.68
CA ARG A 360 -10.92 14.94 10.82
C ARG A 360 -9.96 13.76 11.02
N MET A 361 -10.50 12.54 11.11
CA MET A 361 -9.72 11.32 11.34
C MET A 361 -8.65 11.07 10.27
N LEU A 362 -9.03 11.17 8.99
CA LEU A 362 -8.10 10.94 7.87
C LEU A 362 -7.03 12.00 7.79
N THR A 363 -7.37 13.27 8.00
CA THR A 363 -6.41 14.38 7.98
C THR A 363 -5.35 14.21 9.07
N ILE A 364 -5.79 13.92 10.31
CA ILE A 364 -4.91 13.62 11.45
C ILE A 364 -4.04 12.39 11.16
N ALA A 365 -4.65 11.28 10.76
CA ALA A 365 -3.94 10.01 10.59
C ALA A 365 -2.91 10.03 9.44
N ILE A 366 -3.18 10.76 8.35
CA ILE A 366 -2.24 10.91 7.24
C ILE A 366 -1.10 11.86 7.61
N ALA A 367 -1.37 12.97 8.31
CA ALA A 367 -0.34 13.87 8.82
C ALA A 367 0.61 13.20 9.82
N ASP A 368 0.07 12.28 10.65
CA ASP A 368 0.85 11.42 11.56
C ASP A 368 1.61 10.27 10.84
N GLY A 369 1.64 10.25 9.49
CA GLY A 369 2.40 9.30 8.66
C GLY A 369 1.60 8.10 8.15
N GLY A 370 0.29 8.08 8.33
CA GLY A 370 -0.58 6.95 7.99
C GLY A 370 -0.96 6.90 6.51
N GLN A 371 -0.54 5.86 5.80
CA GLN A 371 -0.87 5.69 4.38
C GLN A 371 -1.93 4.60 4.13
N PRO A 372 -2.93 4.84 3.25
CA PRO A 372 -3.94 3.84 2.91
C PRO A 372 -3.34 2.66 2.11
N ASP A 373 -3.28 1.48 2.73
CA ASP A 373 -2.73 0.25 2.16
C ASP A 373 -3.68 -0.96 2.39
N TYR A 374 -3.30 -2.18 2.02
CA TYR A 374 -4.10 -3.40 2.20
C TYR A 374 -3.80 -4.14 3.52
N PHE A 375 -2.88 -3.65 4.35
CA PHE A 375 -2.48 -4.27 5.63
C PHE A 375 -2.70 -3.36 6.84
N LYS A 376 -2.99 -3.98 8.01
CA LYS A 376 -3.14 -3.35 9.34
C LYS A 376 -3.86 -1.98 9.32
N ARG A 377 -3.20 -0.91 9.81
CA ARG A 377 -3.71 0.46 9.90
C ARG A 377 -4.05 1.07 8.54
N GLY A 378 -3.25 0.78 7.50
CA GLY A 378 -3.52 1.26 6.15
C GLY A 378 -4.83 0.72 5.58
N TYR A 379 -5.19 -0.52 5.92
CA TYR A 379 -6.48 -1.11 5.53
C TYR A 379 -7.66 -0.39 6.22
N VAL A 380 -7.50 0.02 7.49
CA VAL A 380 -8.51 0.87 8.17
C VAL A 380 -8.67 2.21 7.46
N LEU A 381 -7.57 2.90 7.11
CA LEU A 381 -7.64 4.16 6.37
C LEU A 381 -8.34 3.99 5.01
N LYS A 382 -8.07 2.89 4.28
CA LYS A 382 -8.85 2.56 3.07
C LYS A 382 -10.33 2.32 3.35
N ARG A 383 -10.75 1.72 4.48
CA ARG A 383 -12.17 1.59 4.86
C ARG A 383 -12.81 2.96 5.11
N VAL A 384 -12.16 3.80 5.93
CA VAL A 384 -12.68 5.13 6.32
C VAL A 384 -12.83 6.05 5.11
N ILE A 385 -11.83 6.13 4.21
CA ILE A 385 -11.94 6.86 2.94
C ILE A 385 -13.15 6.36 2.14
N ARG A 386 -13.29 5.04 1.98
CA ARG A 386 -14.37 4.46 1.17
C ARG A 386 -15.75 4.72 1.77
N ARG A 387 -15.90 4.68 3.11
CA ARG A 387 -17.13 5.03 3.83
C ARG A 387 -17.49 6.50 3.62
N ALA A 388 -16.54 7.41 3.81
CA ALA A 388 -16.74 8.84 3.62
C ALA A 388 -17.08 9.20 2.15
N VAL A 389 -16.30 8.71 1.18
CA VAL A 389 -16.57 8.91 -0.26
C VAL A 389 -17.94 8.37 -0.66
N ARG A 390 -18.37 7.23 -0.09
CA ARG A 390 -19.71 6.68 -0.32
C ARG A 390 -20.80 7.64 0.14
N TYR A 391 -20.75 8.10 1.39
CA TYR A 391 -21.74 9.04 1.94
C TYR A 391 -21.77 10.37 1.17
N ALA A 392 -20.60 10.91 0.83
CA ALA A 392 -20.45 12.09 0.00
C ALA A 392 -21.08 11.93 -1.40
N THR A 393 -20.86 10.79 -2.06
CA THR A 393 -21.33 10.56 -3.45
C THR A 393 -22.80 10.19 -3.54
N GLU A 394 -23.33 9.39 -2.60
CA GLU A 394 -24.68 8.79 -2.71
C GLU A 394 -25.78 9.56 -1.98
N LYS A 395 -25.52 9.96 -0.73
CA LYS A 395 -26.51 10.64 0.12
C LYS A 395 -26.44 12.13 -0.13
N LEU A 396 -25.23 12.70 -0.03
CA LEU A 396 -24.97 14.12 -0.22
C LEU A 396 -24.86 14.53 -1.71
N LYS A 397 -24.72 13.58 -2.63
CA LYS A 397 -24.62 13.79 -4.10
C LYS A 397 -23.49 14.74 -4.53
N GLY A 398 -22.46 14.87 -3.71
CA GLY A 398 -21.33 15.76 -3.94
C GLY A 398 -20.47 15.37 -5.15
N PRO A 399 -19.71 16.34 -5.71
CA PRO A 399 -18.75 16.07 -6.77
C PRO A 399 -17.56 15.24 -6.26
N PRO A 400 -16.87 14.49 -7.14
CA PRO A 400 -15.62 13.83 -6.78
C PRO A 400 -14.58 14.82 -6.23
N GLY A 401 -13.90 14.45 -5.15
CA GLY A 401 -12.95 15.28 -4.42
C GLY A 401 -13.56 16.09 -3.27
N LEU A 402 -14.89 16.01 -3.05
CA LEU A 402 -15.55 16.70 -1.93
C LEU A 402 -14.89 16.36 -0.58
N LEU A 403 -14.54 15.09 -0.34
CA LEU A 403 -13.88 14.67 0.91
C LEU A 403 -12.51 15.35 1.10
N ALA A 404 -11.70 15.39 0.04
CA ALA A 404 -10.38 16.04 0.08
C ALA A 404 -10.50 17.56 0.25
N SER A 405 -11.57 18.19 -0.26
CA SER A 405 -11.82 19.64 -0.11
C SER A 405 -12.07 20.09 1.33
N LEU A 406 -12.31 19.16 2.26
CA LEU A 406 -12.50 19.45 3.70
C LEU A 406 -11.18 19.54 4.48
N VAL A 407 -10.05 19.07 3.92
CA VAL A 407 -8.74 19.08 4.59
C VAL A 407 -8.34 20.49 5.07
N PRO A 408 -8.46 21.59 4.28
CA PRO A 408 -8.17 22.93 4.77
C PRO A 408 -9.00 23.33 6.00
N THR A 409 -10.29 23.03 6.01
CA THR A 409 -11.19 23.31 7.14
C THR A 409 -10.78 22.55 8.41
N VAL A 410 -10.24 21.33 8.29
CA VAL A 410 -9.65 20.59 9.41
C VAL A 410 -8.34 21.24 9.88
N VAL A 411 -7.47 21.67 8.96
CA VAL A 411 -6.19 22.34 9.26
C VAL A 411 -6.40 23.71 9.93
N ASP A 412 -7.46 24.44 9.56
CA ASP A 412 -7.82 25.71 10.20
C ASP A 412 -8.32 25.49 11.65
N SER A 413 -9.19 24.48 11.85
CA SER A 413 -9.75 24.13 13.16
C SER A 413 -8.70 23.54 14.13
N LEU A 414 -7.89 22.59 13.65
CA LEU A 414 -7.00 21.77 14.51
C LEU A 414 -5.52 22.15 14.42
N GLY A 415 -5.06 22.77 13.32
CA GLY A 415 -3.63 22.99 13.05
C GLY A 415 -2.92 24.01 13.95
N THR A 416 -3.65 24.68 14.84
CA THR A 416 -3.07 25.51 15.91
C THR A 416 -2.65 24.66 17.12
N MET A 417 -3.37 23.57 17.42
CA MET A 417 -3.00 22.60 18.46
C MET A 417 -2.03 21.54 17.93
N TYR A 418 -2.13 21.22 16.64
CA TYR A 418 -1.37 20.16 15.97
C TYR A 418 -0.62 20.72 14.75
N PRO A 419 0.56 21.38 14.94
CA PRO A 419 1.29 22.07 13.88
C PRO A 419 1.72 21.20 12.70
N GLU A 420 1.84 19.88 12.91
CA GLU A 420 2.08 18.88 11.87
C GLU A 420 1.05 18.95 10.73
N LEU A 421 -0.20 19.30 11.03
CA LEU A 421 -1.26 19.50 10.04
C LEU A 421 -0.97 20.61 9.03
N ARG A 422 -0.06 21.54 9.37
CA ARG A 422 0.31 22.69 8.52
C ARG A 422 1.58 22.48 7.70
N GLN A 423 2.24 21.33 7.82
CA GLN A 423 3.51 21.06 7.13
C GLN A 423 3.32 20.78 5.63
N ASP A 424 2.45 19.81 5.28
CA ASP A 424 2.03 19.57 3.90
C ASP A 424 0.55 19.13 3.83
N PRO A 425 -0.39 20.08 3.81
CA PRO A 425 -1.81 19.79 3.60
C PRO A 425 -2.11 19.22 2.20
N GLN A 426 -1.28 19.52 1.20
CA GLN A 426 -1.52 19.12 -0.18
C GLN A 426 -1.26 17.63 -0.38
N HIS A 427 -0.23 17.08 0.28
CA HIS A 427 0.02 15.64 0.30
C HIS A 427 -1.17 14.83 0.84
N ILE A 428 -1.84 15.35 1.88
CA ILE A 428 -3.06 14.74 2.46
C ILE A 428 -4.19 14.75 1.43
N VAL A 429 -4.43 15.91 0.79
CA VAL A 429 -5.42 16.10 -0.28
C VAL A 429 -5.16 15.12 -1.45
N ASP A 430 -3.91 14.97 -1.87
CA ASP A 430 -3.51 14.13 -3.00
C ASP A 430 -3.67 12.63 -2.70
N ILE A 431 -3.36 12.19 -1.47
CA ILE A 431 -3.61 10.81 -1.01
C ILE A 431 -5.11 10.48 -1.04
N ILE A 432 -5.95 11.36 -0.46
CA ILE A 432 -7.40 11.14 -0.39
C ILE A 432 -8.00 11.11 -1.81
N ASN A 433 -7.66 12.09 -2.66
CA ASN A 433 -8.10 12.13 -4.06
C ASN A 433 -7.64 10.90 -4.87
N THR A 434 -6.44 10.37 -4.59
CA THR A 434 -5.89 9.19 -5.28
C THR A 434 -6.64 7.91 -4.91
N GLU A 435 -7.03 7.73 -3.65
CA GLU A 435 -7.84 6.58 -3.23
C GLU A 435 -9.31 6.70 -3.64
N GLU A 436 -9.90 7.90 -3.53
CA GLU A 436 -11.25 8.19 -4.05
C GLU A 436 -11.32 7.88 -5.56
N SER A 437 -10.35 8.38 -6.34
CA SER A 437 -10.25 8.13 -7.79
C SER A 437 -10.04 6.67 -8.17
N GLN A 438 -9.59 5.81 -7.25
CA GLN A 438 -9.55 4.36 -7.44
C GLN A 438 -10.88 3.72 -7.07
N PHE A 439 -11.45 4.09 -5.91
CA PHE A 439 -12.68 3.52 -5.40
C PHE A 439 -13.90 3.83 -6.29
N LEU A 440 -14.05 5.06 -6.77
CA LEU A 440 -15.16 5.44 -7.66
C LEU A 440 -15.21 4.59 -8.95
N LYS A 441 -14.08 4.02 -9.40
CA LYS A 441 -13.99 3.12 -10.56
C LYS A 441 -14.49 1.69 -10.27
N THR A 442 -14.50 1.26 -9.01
CA THR A 442 -15.03 -0.05 -8.58
C THR A 442 -16.43 0.04 -7.97
N LEU A 443 -16.71 1.10 -7.19
CA LEU A 443 -17.96 1.38 -6.48
C LEU A 443 -19.21 1.10 -7.34
N ARG A 444 -19.33 1.79 -8.48
CA ARG A 444 -20.46 1.66 -9.43
C ARG A 444 -20.66 0.25 -9.98
N LYS A 445 -19.60 -0.58 -10.03
CA LYS A 445 -19.67 -1.99 -10.47
C LYS A 445 -20.12 -2.90 -9.34
N GLY A 446 -19.54 -2.74 -8.15
CA GLY A 446 -19.92 -3.49 -6.95
C GLY A 446 -21.39 -3.30 -6.59
N GLN A 447 -21.87 -2.06 -6.55
CA GLN A 447 -23.27 -1.75 -6.23
C GLN A 447 -24.25 -2.37 -7.23
N LYS A 448 -24.00 -2.23 -8.55
CA LYS A 448 -24.86 -2.82 -9.58
C LYS A 448 -24.90 -4.35 -9.54
N PHE A 449 -23.89 -4.99 -8.94
CA PHE A 449 -23.90 -6.41 -8.61
C PHE A 449 -24.67 -6.70 -7.31
N LEU A 450 -24.41 -5.95 -6.23
CA LEU A 450 -25.01 -6.13 -4.92
C LEU A 450 -26.52 -5.87 -4.92
N SER A 451 -27.00 -4.73 -5.42
CA SER A 451 -28.45 -4.44 -5.51
C SER A 451 -29.18 -5.47 -6.39
N LYS A 452 -28.54 -5.96 -7.46
CA LYS A 452 -29.08 -7.03 -8.33
C LYS A 452 -29.11 -8.41 -7.66
N LYS A 453 -28.33 -8.61 -6.58
CA LYS A 453 -28.39 -9.80 -5.73
C LYS A 453 -29.46 -9.65 -4.65
N ILE A 454 -29.49 -8.50 -3.95
CA ILE A 454 -30.50 -8.17 -2.95
C ILE A 454 -31.91 -8.21 -3.57
N SER A 455 -32.13 -7.64 -4.75
CA SER A 455 -33.42 -7.67 -5.47
C SER A 455 -33.84 -9.05 -6.01
N LYS A 456 -33.16 -10.12 -5.59
CA LYS A 456 -33.46 -11.53 -5.90
C LYS A 456 -33.55 -12.39 -4.64
N LEU A 457 -33.33 -11.82 -3.46
CA LEU A 457 -33.51 -12.48 -2.17
C LEU A 457 -34.99 -12.40 -1.75
N PRO A 458 -35.59 -13.47 -1.21
CA PRO A 458 -36.87 -13.39 -0.51
C PRO A 458 -36.83 -12.38 0.64
N GLN A 459 -37.93 -11.69 0.88
CA GLN A 459 -38.07 -10.72 1.97
C GLN A 459 -37.78 -11.40 3.32
N GLY A 460 -36.88 -10.81 4.12
CA GLY A 460 -36.42 -11.37 5.40
C GLY A 460 -35.29 -12.40 5.31
N SER A 461 -34.81 -12.79 4.12
CA SER A 461 -33.62 -13.66 3.98
C SER A 461 -32.30 -12.89 4.07
N LYS A 462 -31.22 -13.57 4.50
CA LYS A 462 -29.88 -12.98 4.64
C LYS A 462 -29.11 -12.92 3.31
N LEU A 463 -28.25 -11.92 3.14
CA LEU A 463 -27.22 -11.91 2.08
C LEU A 463 -26.14 -12.94 2.43
N THR A 464 -25.96 -13.97 1.60
CA THR A 464 -25.04 -15.08 1.91
C THR A 464 -23.59 -14.64 2.01
N GLY A 465 -22.85 -15.26 2.92
CA GLY A 465 -21.45 -14.93 3.18
C GLY A 465 -20.51 -15.04 1.98
N GLU A 466 -20.74 -16.00 1.08
CA GLU A 466 -20.01 -16.10 -0.19
C GLU A 466 -20.18 -14.86 -1.09
N ILE A 467 -21.35 -14.21 -1.07
CA ILE A 467 -21.59 -12.99 -1.84
C ILE A 467 -20.88 -11.81 -1.18
N ALA A 468 -20.91 -11.70 0.14
CA ALA A 468 -20.17 -10.68 0.88
C ALA A 468 -18.64 -10.85 0.72
N TRP A 469 -18.12 -12.08 0.76
CA TRP A 469 -16.71 -12.36 0.47
C TRP A 469 -16.36 -12.01 -0.98
N LYS A 470 -17.22 -12.33 -1.95
CA LYS A 470 -17.00 -11.96 -3.35
C LYS A 470 -17.05 -10.45 -3.61
N MET A 471 -17.82 -9.69 -2.82
CA MET A 471 -17.80 -8.23 -2.82
C MET A 471 -16.45 -7.70 -2.31
N TYR A 472 -15.94 -8.27 -1.22
CA TYR A 472 -14.63 -7.96 -0.65
C TYR A 472 -13.47 -8.29 -1.61
N ASP A 473 -13.27 -9.56 -1.92
CA ASP A 473 -12.14 -10.08 -2.71
C ASP A 473 -12.23 -9.67 -4.19
N GLY A 474 -13.39 -9.88 -4.82
CA GLY A 474 -13.59 -9.70 -6.25
C GLY A 474 -13.88 -8.27 -6.73
N TYR A 475 -14.33 -7.39 -5.83
CA TYR A 475 -14.68 -5.99 -6.17
C TYR A 475 -14.02 -4.93 -5.26
N GLY A 476 -13.29 -5.33 -4.22
CA GLY A 476 -12.63 -4.41 -3.28
C GLY A 476 -13.60 -3.67 -2.36
N PHE A 477 -14.80 -4.22 -2.13
CA PHE A 477 -15.87 -3.63 -1.34
C PHE A 477 -15.75 -4.09 0.13
N PRO A 478 -15.45 -3.20 1.10
CA PRO A 478 -15.40 -3.56 2.51
C PRO A 478 -16.67 -4.25 3.02
N LEU A 479 -16.53 -5.08 4.05
CA LEU A 479 -17.66 -5.79 4.66
C LEU A 479 -18.68 -4.81 5.25
N ASP A 480 -18.21 -3.78 5.95
CA ASP A 480 -19.02 -2.65 6.46
C ASP A 480 -19.88 -2.00 5.37
N LEU A 481 -19.30 -1.65 4.22
CA LEU A 481 -20.05 -1.09 3.08
C LEU A 481 -20.98 -2.11 2.41
N THR A 482 -20.72 -3.41 2.57
CA THR A 482 -21.66 -4.47 2.15
C THR A 482 -22.82 -4.60 3.13
N THR A 483 -22.56 -4.50 4.44
CA THR A 483 -23.56 -4.55 5.52
C THR A 483 -24.46 -3.33 5.49
N MET A 484 -23.92 -2.11 5.47
CA MET A 484 -24.71 -0.87 5.36
C MET A 484 -25.66 -0.90 4.16
N VAL A 485 -25.18 -1.28 2.98
CA VAL A 485 -26.02 -1.37 1.77
C VAL A 485 -27.08 -2.46 1.89
N ALA A 486 -26.82 -3.56 2.61
CA ALA A 486 -27.82 -4.58 2.88
C ALA A 486 -28.88 -4.10 3.88
N GLU A 487 -28.47 -3.42 4.96
CA GLU A 487 -29.34 -2.87 5.99
C GLU A 487 -30.27 -1.77 5.43
N GLU A 488 -29.77 -0.89 4.56
CA GLU A 488 -30.56 0.08 3.79
C GLU A 488 -31.64 -0.57 2.89
N HIS A 489 -31.53 -1.86 2.61
CA HIS A 489 -32.54 -2.66 1.89
C HIS A 489 -33.29 -3.66 2.80
N GLY A 490 -33.15 -3.55 4.13
CA GLY A 490 -33.82 -4.43 5.10
C GLY A 490 -33.27 -5.86 5.16
N VAL A 491 -32.03 -6.10 4.69
CA VAL A 491 -31.38 -7.41 4.63
C VAL A 491 -30.15 -7.44 5.53
N LYS A 492 -30.01 -8.48 6.37
CA LYS A 492 -28.78 -8.69 7.16
C LYS A 492 -27.78 -9.56 6.41
N VAL A 493 -26.49 -9.33 6.63
CA VAL A 493 -25.41 -10.17 6.09
C VAL A 493 -25.21 -11.42 6.94
N ASP A 494 -24.94 -12.53 6.28
CA ASP A 494 -24.49 -13.79 6.89
C ASP A 494 -23.00 -13.72 7.23
N MET A 495 -22.71 -13.30 8.48
CA MET A 495 -21.34 -13.10 8.99
C MET A 495 -20.59 -14.42 9.20
N GLU A 496 -21.27 -15.48 9.64
CA GLU A 496 -20.68 -16.81 9.82
C GLU A 496 -20.24 -17.41 8.48
N GLY A 497 -21.12 -17.34 7.47
CA GLY A 497 -20.77 -17.74 6.12
C GLY A 497 -19.70 -16.84 5.48
N TYR A 498 -19.58 -15.57 5.88
CA TYR A 498 -18.53 -14.67 5.39
C TYR A 498 -17.17 -15.11 5.92
N GLU A 499 -17.05 -15.36 7.22
CA GLU A 499 -15.80 -15.84 7.81
C GLU A 499 -15.45 -17.25 7.32
N ALA A 500 -16.44 -18.14 7.13
CA ALA A 500 -16.21 -19.44 6.50
C ALA A 500 -15.70 -19.31 5.05
N ALA A 501 -16.28 -18.41 4.25
CA ALA A 501 -15.81 -18.13 2.89
C ALA A 501 -14.41 -17.50 2.86
N ARG A 502 -14.12 -16.59 3.81
CA ARG A 502 -12.81 -15.94 4.01
C ARG A 502 -11.73 -16.96 4.39
N LEU A 503 -12.00 -17.84 5.35
CA LEU A 503 -11.09 -18.91 5.77
C LEU A 503 -10.80 -19.87 4.61
N LYS A 504 -11.84 -20.35 3.93
CA LYS A 504 -11.72 -21.19 2.74
C LYS A 504 -10.95 -20.52 1.59
N ALA A 505 -11.11 -19.20 1.42
CA ALA A 505 -10.33 -18.43 0.46
C ALA A 505 -8.87 -18.22 0.88
N LEU A 506 -8.59 -18.08 2.19
CA LEU A 506 -7.23 -18.08 2.74
C LEU A 506 -6.53 -19.42 2.51
N GLU A 507 -7.21 -20.54 2.75
CA GLU A 507 -6.73 -21.89 2.43
C GLU A 507 -6.41 -22.03 0.93
N ILE A 508 -7.36 -21.70 0.05
CA ILE A 508 -7.18 -21.76 -1.42
C ILE A 508 -6.05 -20.82 -1.88
N THR A 509 -5.90 -19.64 -1.28
CA THR A 509 -4.82 -18.68 -1.62
C THR A 509 -3.46 -19.18 -1.13
N SER A 510 -3.40 -19.85 0.02
CA SER A 510 -2.18 -20.49 0.52
C SER A 510 -1.67 -21.60 -0.43
N GLN A 511 -2.61 -22.32 -1.08
CA GLN A 511 -2.30 -23.34 -2.09
C GLN A 511 -1.99 -22.73 -3.47
N GLY A 512 -2.71 -21.67 -3.87
CA GLY A 512 -2.63 -21.08 -5.22
C GLY A 512 -1.48 -20.09 -5.44
N GLY A 513 -1.01 -19.41 -4.38
CA GLY A 513 -0.01 -18.34 -4.49
C GLY A 513 1.42 -18.73 -4.10
N ILE A 514 1.62 -19.84 -3.36
CA ILE A 514 2.82 -20.00 -2.52
C ILE A 514 3.43 -21.40 -2.60
N LYS A 515 4.25 -21.66 -3.64
CA LYS A 515 5.06 -22.90 -3.73
C LYS A 515 6.15 -23.06 -2.65
N ASN A 516 6.32 -22.09 -1.76
CA ASN A 516 7.33 -22.06 -0.70
C ASN A 516 6.73 -21.98 0.73
N LEU A 517 5.45 -22.26 0.96
CA LEU A 517 4.85 -22.18 2.32
C LEU A 517 5.22 -23.36 3.25
N GLY A 518 6.35 -24.03 3.01
CA GLY A 518 6.97 -24.97 3.94
C GLY A 518 7.94 -24.32 4.94
N GLN A 519 8.16 -23.00 4.85
CA GLN A 519 9.24 -22.28 5.54
C GLN A 519 8.76 -21.20 6.53
N LEU A 520 7.58 -21.35 7.13
CA LEU A 520 7.38 -20.79 8.48
C LEU A 520 8.08 -21.72 9.47
N PRO A 521 9.08 -21.26 10.26
CA PRO A 521 9.78 -22.14 11.18
C PRO A 521 8.79 -22.66 12.22
N ARG A 522 8.66 -24.00 12.30
CA ARG A 522 7.83 -24.67 13.32
C ARG A 522 8.23 -24.30 14.75
N ILE A 523 9.49 -23.92 14.91
CA ILE A 523 10.13 -23.58 16.16
C ILE A 523 10.39 -22.07 16.17
N ARG A 524 9.61 -21.37 16.98
CA ARG A 524 9.67 -19.93 17.24
C ARG A 524 9.58 -19.69 18.74
N LEU A 525 9.84 -18.45 19.14
CA LEU A 525 9.49 -17.95 20.49
C LEU A 525 8.19 -17.15 20.38
N ASP A 526 7.21 -17.47 21.23
CA ASP A 526 6.02 -16.62 21.42
C ASP A 526 6.13 -15.76 22.70
N ALA A 527 5.07 -15.00 23.01
CA ALA A 527 5.05 -14.11 24.17
C ALA A 527 5.19 -14.87 25.52
N THR A 528 4.68 -16.11 25.58
CA THR A 528 4.84 -17.02 26.72
C THR A 528 6.30 -17.44 26.85
N ASP A 529 6.93 -17.81 25.74
CA ASP A 529 8.34 -18.21 25.73
C ASP A 529 9.27 -17.09 26.19
N LEU A 530 9.05 -15.87 25.68
CA LEU A 530 9.83 -14.69 26.05
C LEU A 530 9.65 -14.35 27.54
N SER A 531 8.42 -14.45 28.05
CA SER A 531 8.14 -14.32 29.50
C SER A 531 8.86 -15.39 30.33
N MET A 532 8.90 -16.65 29.87
CA MET A 532 9.66 -17.72 30.54
C MET A 532 11.17 -17.45 30.55
N LEU A 533 11.75 -16.94 29.47
CA LEU A 533 13.17 -16.59 29.40
C LEU A 533 13.52 -15.45 30.38
N GLN A 534 12.71 -14.40 30.41
CA GLN A 534 12.86 -13.27 31.33
C GLN A 534 12.68 -13.72 32.80
N LYS A 535 11.67 -14.55 33.10
CA LYS A 535 11.42 -15.11 34.43
C LYS A 535 12.57 -16.01 34.91
N LYS A 536 13.21 -16.75 34.00
CA LYS A 536 14.44 -17.54 34.23
C LYS A 536 15.72 -16.68 34.27
N LYS A 537 15.62 -15.36 34.07
CA LYS A 537 16.75 -14.40 33.98
C LYS A 537 17.78 -14.79 32.91
N VAL A 538 17.33 -15.36 31.80
CA VAL A 538 18.18 -15.65 30.65
C VAL A 538 18.62 -14.33 30.03
N LYS A 539 19.94 -14.12 29.89
CA LYS A 539 20.51 -12.92 29.27
C LYS A 539 20.10 -12.82 27.80
N PHE A 540 19.92 -11.60 27.31
CA PHE A 540 19.87 -11.31 25.87
C PHE A 540 21.17 -11.75 25.19
N THR A 541 21.08 -12.10 23.91
CA THR A 541 22.23 -12.57 23.12
C THR A 541 23.05 -11.38 22.63
N ASP A 542 24.36 -11.36 22.90
CA ASP A 542 25.29 -10.41 22.27
C ASP A 542 25.54 -10.82 20.81
N ASP A 543 24.85 -10.16 19.88
CA ASP A 543 25.04 -10.37 18.44
C ASP A 543 26.02 -9.39 17.79
N SER A 544 26.70 -8.53 18.58
CA SER A 544 27.73 -7.62 18.07
C SER A 544 28.87 -8.31 17.29
N PRO A 545 29.27 -9.58 17.58
CA PRO A 545 30.26 -10.28 16.77
C PRO A 545 29.85 -10.52 15.31
N LYS A 546 28.57 -10.38 14.93
CA LYS A 546 28.15 -10.48 13.51
C LYS A 546 28.80 -9.43 12.60
N TYR A 547 29.26 -8.30 13.19
CA TYR A 547 30.01 -7.23 12.53
C TYR A 547 31.53 -7.42 12.57
N HIS A 548 32.06 -8.41 13.30
CA HIS A 548 33.50 -8.64 13.42
C HIS A 548 34.01 -9.49 12.24
N PHE A 549 34.40 -8.82 11.16
CA PHE A 549 35.06 -9.44 10.01
C PHE A 549 36.05 -8.47 9.36
N THR A 550 37.06 -9.02 8.69
CA THR A 550 38.06 -8.25 7.96
C THR A 550 38.13 -8.68 6.50
N TYR A 551 38.69 -7.81 5.66
CA TYR A 551 39.09 -8.14 4.30
C TYR A 551 40.62 -8.10 4.24
N THR A 552 41.24 -9.21 3.88
CA THR A 552 42.71 -9.38 3.86
C THR A 552 43.31 -8.94 2.53
N ASP A 553 44.60 -8.58 2.54
CA ASP A 553 45.37 -8.23 1.32
C ASP A 553 45.36 -9.37 0.28
N SER A 554 45.21 -10.62 0.74
CA SER A 554 44.99 -11.81 -0.09
C SER A 554 43.61 -11.89 -0.79
N GLY A 555 42.81 -10.82 -0.71
CA GLY A 555 41.55 -10.65 -1.42
C GLY A 555 40.34 -11.38 -0.81
N LYS A 556 40.41 -11.78 0.45
CA LYS A 556 39.42 -12.67 1.10
C LYS A 556 38.83 -12.06 2.36
N TYR A 557 37.52 -12.26 2.55
CA TYR A 557 36.85 -12.01 3.82
C TYR A 557 37.20 -13.07 4.86
N VAL A 558 37.60 -12.64 6.05
CA VAL A 558 37.81 -13.49 7.22
C VAL A 558 36.72 -13.17 8.24
N PHE A 559 35.90 -14.18 8.53
CA PHE A 559 34.92 -14.20 9.61
C PHE A 559 35.51 -15.10 10.71
N PRO A 560 35.93 -14.56 11.87
CA PRO A 560 36.38 -15.34 13.00
C PRO A 560 35.24 -16.20 13.57
N PRO A 561 35.51 -17.45 14.00
CA PRO A 561 34.55 -18.22 14.77
C PRO A 561 34.42 -17.61 16.17
N VAL A 562 33.24 -17.73 16.77
CA VAL A 562 32.94 -17.26 18.14
C VAL A 562 32.73 -18.48 19.03
N SER A 563 33.23 -18.45 20.25
CA SER A 563 32.87 -19.42 21.28
C SER A 563 31.70 -18.87 22.08
N ALA A 564 30.60 -19.61 22.17
CA ALA A 564 29.36 -19.19 22.82
C ALA A 564 28.77 -20.32 23.67
N ARG A 565 28.00 -19.97 24.69
CA ARG A 565 27.37 -20.91 25.62
C ARG A 565 25.88 -21.05 25.35
N VAL A 566 25.39 -22.29 25.33
CA VAL A 566 23.96 -22.60 25.23
C VAL A 566 23.23 -22.12 26.48
N LEU A 567 22.29 -21.20 26.33
CA LEU A 567 21.46 -20.69 27.42
C LEU A 567 20.11 -21.42 27.52
N ALA A 568 19.49 -21.75 26.38
CA ALA A 568 18.22 -22.47 26.34
C ALA A 568 18.03 -23.22 25.01
N LEU A 569 17.20 -24.28 25.06
CA LEU A 569 16.79 -25.09 23.91
C LEU A 569 15.27 -25.06 23.79
N LYS A 570 14.74 -24.73 22.61
CA LYS A 570 13.30 -24.67 22.30
C LYS A 570 12.96 -25.73 21.25
N THR A 571 11.95 -26.55 21.49
CA THR A 571 11.37 -27.47 20.49
C THR A 571 9.96 -27.02 20.11
N ASP A 572 9.29 -27.81 19.27
CA ASP A 572 7.85 -27.70 18.99
C ASP A 572 7.00 -27.70 20.28
N ARG A 573 7.39 -28.52 21.27
CA ARG A 573 6.66 -28.76 22.54
C ARG A 573 6.97 -27.77 23.66
N GLY A 574 7.96 -26.88 23.51
CA GLY A 574 8.35 -25.90 24.53
C GLY A 574 9.85 -25.92 24.83
N PHE A 575 10.25 -25.41 26.00
CA PHE A 575 11.67 -25.43 26.40
C PHE A 575 12.10 -26.82 26.91
N ALA A 576 13.20 -27.33 26.35
CA ALA A 576 13.77 -28.62 26.69
C ALA A 576 15.02 -28.51 27.58
N SER A 577 15.24 -29.52 28.43
CA SER A 577 16.47 -29.67 29.24
C SER A 577 17.61 -30.35 28.47
N MET A 578 17.29 -31.05 27.39
CA MET A 578 18.21 -31.61 26.40
C MET A 578 17.48 -31.82 25.07
N VAL A 579 18.22 -31.87 23.98
CA VAL A 579 17.72 -32.25 22.63
C VAL A 579 18.62 -33.38 22.12
N GLY A 580 18.04 -34.38 21.48
CA GLY A 580 18.72 -35.56 20.97
C GLY A 580 19.23 -35.43 19.52
N SER A 581 20.06 -36.38 19.11
CA SER A 581 20.51 -36.50 17.72
C SER A 581 19.32 -36.76 16.78
N GLY A 582 19.23 -35.98 15.69
CA GLY A 582 18.15 -36.03 14.71
C GLY A 582 16.90 -35.22 15.07
N GLU A 583 16.90 -34.48 16.18
CA GLU A 583 15.76 -33.63 16.58
C GLU A 583 15.95 -32.17 16.12
N ASP A 584 14.88 -31.57 15.59
CA ASP A 584 14.84 -30.13 15.29
C ASP A 584 14.68 -29.32 16.58
N CYS A 585 15.53 -28.31 16.79
CA CYS A 585 15.41 -27.36 17.89
C CYS A 585 15.81 -25.93 17.50
N GLY A 586 15.54 -24.99 18.41
CA GLY A 586 15.99 -23.62 18.38
C GLY A 586 16.91 -23.36 19.58
N ILE A 587 18.15 -22.95 19.31
CA ILE A 587 19.19 -22.72 20.32
C ILE A 587 19.32 -21.22 20.59
N ILE A 588 19.23 -20.85 21.87
CA ILE A 588 19.56 -19.51 22.35
C ILE A 588 20.95 -19.53 22.97
N LEU A 589 21.81 -18.62 22.52
CA LEU A 589 23.21 -18.48 22.94
C LEU A 589 23.42 -17.18 23.73
N ASP A 590 24.51 -17.08 24.48
CA ASP A 590 24.92 -15.84 25.15
C ASP A 590 25.53 -14.81 24.20
N CYS A 591 26.20 -15.26 23.13
CA CYS A 591 26.69 -14.42 22.03
C CYS A 591 26.61 -15.13 20.68
N THR A 592 26.68 -14.40 19.57
CA THR A 592 26.70 -14.99 18.22
C THR A 592 27.37 -14.12 17.14
N ASN A 593 28.00 -14.76 16.15
CA ASN A 593 28.45 -14.11 14.91
C ASN A 593 27.47 -14.26 13.74
N PHE A 594 26.35 -14.97 13.92
CA PHE A 594 25.30 -15.11 12.91
C PHE A 594 24.42 -13.85 12.85
N TYR A 595 23.94 -13.50 11.65
CA TYR A 595 22.94 -12.47 11.46
C TYR A 595 21.53 -13.09 11.49
N ALA A 596 20.68 -12.61 12.40
CA ALA A 596 19.27 -12.94 12.47
C ALA A 596 18.44 -12.13 11.46
N GLU A 597 17.36 -12.70 10.90
CA GLU A 597 16.52 -12.00 9.92
C GLU A 597 15.95 -10.68 10.47
N GLN A 598 16.37 -9.55 9.88
CA GLN A 598 15.94 -8.20 10.25
C GLN A 598 16.28 -7.17 9.14
N GLY A 599 15.56 -6.04 9.10
CA GLY A 599 15.80 -4.96 8.13
C GLY A 599 15.59 -5.37 6.66
N GLY A 600 14.77 -6.40 6.43
CA GLY A 600 14.59 -7.03 5.11
C GLY A 600 15.76 -7.89 4.65
N GLN A 601 16.81 -8.09 5.45
CA GLN A 601 17.91 -8.99 5.13
C GLN A 601 17.68 -10.38 5.68
N GLU A 602 17.82 -11.41 4.83
CA GLU A 602 17.75 -12.80 5.27
C GLU A 602 18.87 -13.16 6.25
N TRP A 603 18.61 -14.24 7.01
CA TRP A 603 19.48 -14.84 8.01
C TRP A 603 20.75 -15.50 7.42
N ASP A 604 21.73 -15.78 8.29
CA ASP A 604 22.85 -16.70 7.99
C ASP A 604 22.49 -18.17 8.27
N GLU A 605 23.01 -19.07 7.44
CA GLU A 605 23.10 -20.51 7.69
C GLU A 605 24.49 -20.86 8.25
N GLY A 606 24.67 -22.06 8.81
CA GLY A 606 25.98 -22.51 9.28
C GLY A 606 25.91 -23.78 10.12
N HIS A 607 26.89 -23.94 11.01
CA HIS A 607 27.00 -25.08 11.92
C HIS A 607 27.63 -24.66 13.24
N LEU A 608 27.34 -25.41 14.30
CA LEU A 608 27.94 -25.27 15.62
C LEU A 608 28.71 -26.54 15.97
N ASN A 609 29.94 -26.38 16.43
CA ASN A 609 30.81 -27.51 16.81
C ASN A 609 31.03 -27.50 18.33
N SER A 610 31.21 -28.66 18.95
CA SER A 610 31.56 -28.73 20.37
C SER A 610 33.01 -28.29 20.60
N VAL A 611 33.24 -27.44 21.62
CA VAL A 611 34.58 -26.97 22.02
C VAL A 611 35.50 -28.10 22.52
N LYS A 612 34.95 -29.30 22.82
CA LYS A 612 35.69 -30.42 23.44
C LYS A 612 36.37 -31.34 22.42
N ASN A 613 35.74 -31.53 21.25
CA ASN A 613 36.07 -32.55 20.24
C ASN A 613 36.08 -31.98 18.81
N GLU A 614 35.72 -30.70 18.61
CA GLU A 614 35.58 -30.03 17.31
C GLU A 614 34.53 -30.64 16.35
N GLU A 615 33.82 -31.70 16.75
CA GLU A 615 32.76 -32.34 15.97
C GLU A 615 31.49 -31.46 15.91
N VAL A 616 30.75 -31.58 14.80
CA VAL A 616 29.54 -30.78 14.52
C VAL A 616 28.37 -31.32 15.35
N VAL A 617 27.83 -30.49 16.24
CA VAL A 617 26.72 -30.89 17.12
C VAL A 617 25.37 -30.34 16.65
N PHE A 618 25.34 -29.28 15.84
CA PHE A 618 24.12 -28.63 15.39
C PHE A 618 24.29 -28.01 13.99
N GLN A 619 23.31 -28.24 13.12
CA GLN A 619 23.23 -27.60 11.81
C GLN A 619 22.28 -26.40 11.89
N VAL A 620 22.75 -25.19 11.56
CA VAL A 620 21.96 -23.95 11.62
C VAL A 620 21.35 -23.66 10.25
N GLU A 621 20.03 -23.74 10.15
CA GLU A 621 19.28 -23.52 8.91
C GLU A 621 18.57 -22.16 8.86
N ASN A 622 18.16 -21.63 10.02
CA ASN A 622 17.49 -20.33 10.14
C ASN A 622 17.94 -19.60 11.43
N VAL A 623 17.99 -18.27 11.43
CA VAL A 623 18.31 -17.46 12.61
C VAL A 623 17.35 -16.28 12.71
N GLN A 624 16.68 -16.13 13.85
CA GLN A 624 15.59 -15.18 14.08
C GLN A 624 15.80 -14.38 15.38
N LEU A 625 15.41 -13.10 15.39
CA LEU A 625 15.53 -12.22 16.55
C LEU A 625 14.17 -11.99 17.21
N TYR A 626 14.07 -12.28 18.51
CA TYR A 626 12.88 -12.06 19.31
C TYR A 626 13.23 -11.27 20.58
N SER A 627 12.92 -9.97 20.60
CA SER A 627 13.09 -9.09 21.78
C SER A 627 14.45 -9.19 22.49
N GLY A 628 15.55 -9.23 21.72
CA GLY A 628 16.92 -9.35 22.24
C GLY A 628 17.46 -10.77 22.39
N TYR A 629 16.66 -11.81 22.12
CA TYR A 629 17.12 -13.20 22.05
C TYR A 629 17.30 -13.64 20.59
N VAL A 630 18.48 -14.16 20.25
CA VAL A 630 18.72 -14.75 18.92
C VAL A 630 18.49 -16.26 18.98
N LEU A 631 17.50 -16.74 18.23
CA LEU A 631 17.12 -18.14 18.10
C LEU A 631 17.76 -18.73 16.85
N HIS A 632 18.65 -19.71 17.01
CA HIS A 632 19.30 -20.44 15.93
C HIS A 632 18.54 -21.76 15.71
N VAL A 633 17.78 -21.87 14.63
CA VAL A 633 16.87 -22.99 14.34
C VAL A 633 17.51 -23.94 13.32
N GLY A 634 17.32 -25.24 13.53
CA GLY A 634 17.82 -26.33 12.69
C GLY A 634 17.88 -27.64 13.47
N THR A 635 18.66 -28.60 12.99
CA THR A 635 18.67 -29.98 13.50
C THR A 635 19.92 -30.28 14.33
N ALA A 636 19.73 -30.94 15.48
CA ALA A 636 20.81 -31.44 16.31
C ALA A 636 21.44 -32.72 15.72
N VAL A 637 22.77 -32.73 15.64
CA VAL A 637 23.57 -33.87 15.17
C VAL A 637 24.01 -34.73 16.36
N GLU A 638 24.30 -34.09 17.50
CA GLU A 638 24.59 -34.76 18.78
C GLU A 638 23.56 -34.36 19.86
N THR A 639 23.73 -34.87 21.09
CA THR A 639 22.91 -34.44 22.22
C THR A 639 23.40 -33.11 22.79
N ILE A 640 22.53 -32.09 22.80
CA ILE A 640 22.86 -30.73 23.26
C ILE A 640 22.12 -30.43 24.57
N LYS A 641 22.76 -29.71 25.50
CA LYS A 641 22.15 -29.29 26.79
C LYS A 641 22.40 -27.80 27.09
N PRO A 642 21.49 -27.12 27.82
CA PRO A 642 21.78 -25.80 28.38
C PRO A 642 23.03 -25.85 29.27
N GLY A 643 23.99 -24.98 28.98
CA GLY A 643 25.27 -24.91 29.66
C GLY A 643 26.48 -25.37 28.84
N ASP A 644 26.30 -26.10 27.73
CA ASP A 644 27.38 -26.51 26.83
C ASP A 644 28.01 -25.31 26.09
N ASN A 645 29.30 -25.42 25.73
CA ASN A 645 30.07 -24.39 25.02
C ASN A 645 30.36 -24.85 23.58
N LEU A 646 30.04 -24.01 22.60
CA LEU A 646 30.07 -24.32 21.17
C LEU A 646 30.89 -23.29 20.38
N MET A 647 31.50 -23.71 19.27
CA MET A 647 32.16 -22.85 18.28
C MET A 647 31.25 -22.60 17.08
N LEU A 648 31.10 -21.34 16.69
CA LEU A 648 30.11 -20.86 15.72
C LEU A 648 30.72 -20.65 14.32
N PHE A 649 30.29 -21.47 13.35
CA PHE A 649 30.80 -21.47 11.97
C PHE A 649 29.72 -21.16 10.93
N LEU A 650 29.58 -19.87 10.59
CA LEU A 650 28.66 -19.38 9.56
C LEU A 650 29.05 -19.78 8.12
N ASN A 651 28.05 -19.87 7.24
CA ASN A 651 28.20 -20.11 5.80
C ASN A 651 28.80 -18.89 5.10
N LYS A 652 30.14 -18.85 5.03
CA LYS A 652 30.94 -17.73 4.49
C LYS A 652 30.59 -17.38 3.04
N VAL A 653 30.01 -18.29 2.25
CA VAL A 653 29.59 -18.05 0.87
C VAL A 653 28.22 -17.37 0.82
N ARG A 654 27.22 -17.86 1.58
CA ARG A 654 25.91 -17.21 1.74
C ARG A 654 26.08 -15.80 2.29
N ARG A 655 26.81 -15.67 3.41
CA ARG A 655 27.18 -14.39 4.06
C ARG A 655 27.70 -13.37 3.06
N GLN A 656 28.69 -13.73 2.23
CA GLN A 656 29.24 -12.84 1.21
C GLN A 656 28.25 -12.47 0.09
N LYS A 657 27.36 -13.37 -0.34
CA LYS A 657 26.32 -13.02 -1.33
C LYS A 657 25.33 -12.00 -0.75
N ILE A 658 24.90 -12.22 0.49
CA ILE A 658 24.00 -11.31 1.22
C ILE A 658 24.64 -9.93 1.41
N MET A 659 25.89 -9.84 1.87
CA MET A 659 26.60 -8.56 2.05
C MET A 659 26.72 -7.74 0.75
N ARG A 660 26.95 -8.40 -0.40
CA ARG A 660 26.95 -7.76 -1.72
C ARG A 660 25.57 -7.20 -2.05
N ASN A 661 24.54 -8.03 -1.92
CA ASN A 661 23.16 -7.66 -2.22
C ASN A 661 22.66 -6.54 -1.28
N HIS A 662 23.04 -6.52 0.00
CA HIS A 662 22.63 -5.45 0.93
C HIS A 662 23.25 -4.10 0.54
N THR A 663 24.56 -4.09 0.31
CA THR A 663 25.27 -2.86 -0.09
C THR A 663 24.80 -2.37 -1.46
N ALA A 664 24.45 -3.29 -2.36
CA ALA A 664 23.81 -2.98 -3.63
C ALA A 664 22.39 -2.38 -3.50
N THR A 665 21.65 -2.70 -2.43
CA THR A 665 20.33 -2.09 -2.16
C THR A 665 20.45 -0.59 -1.89
N HIS A 666 21.36 -0.15 -1.02
CA HIS A 666 21.56 1.29 -0.75
C HIS A 666 22.06 2.04 -2.00
N ILE A 667 22.95 1.41 -2.78
CA ILE A 667 23.41 1.98 -4.06
C ILE A 667 22.26 2.07 -5.08
N LEU A 668 21.34 1.10 -5.10
CA LEU A 668 20.15 1.14 -5.95
C LEU A 668 19.15 2.21 -5.50
N ASN A 669 18.94 2.39 -4.18
CA ASN A 669 18.09 3.43 -3.62
C ASN A 669 18.61 4.83 -3.99
N PHE A 670 19.91 5.08 -3.79
CA PHE A 670 20.58 6.30 -4.24
C PHE A 670 20.44 6.51 -5.77
N ALA A 671 20.72 5.48 -6.57
CA ALA A 671 20.63 5.56 -8.04
C ALA A 671 19.19 5.75 -8.57
N LEU A 672 18.16 5.31 -7.82
CA LEU A 672 16.76 5.61 -8.13
C LEU A 672 16.45 7.10 -7.89
N ARG A 673 16.89 7.64 -6.75
CA ARG A 673 16.66 9.06 -6.40
C ARG A 673 17.32 10.02 -7.40
N GLU A 674 18.54 9.70 -7.83
CA GLU A 674 19.27 10.44 -8.90
C GLU A 674 18.57 10.43 -10.28
N VAL A 675 17.56 9.59 -10.49
CA VAL A 675 16.84 9.45 -11.79
C VAL A 675 15.38 9.87 -11.71
N LEU A 676 14.75 9.73 -10.55
CA LEU A 676 13.32 9.96 -10.35
C LEU A 676 12.98 11.17 -9.49
N GLY A 677 13.98 11.80 -8.86
CA GLY A 677 13.77 12.76 -7.77
C GLY A 677 13.58 12.03 -6.44
N GLU A 678 12.99 12.69 -5.45
CA GLU A 678 12.86 12.09 -4.12
C GLU A 678 11.86 10.91 -4.12
N THR A 679 12.33 9.71 -3.76
CA THR A 679 11.53 8.48 -3.68
C THR A 679 11.70 7.80 -2.34
N GLU A 680 10.59 7.38 -1.73
CA GLU A 680 10.60 6.63 -0.46
C GLU A 680 10.70 5.11 -0.67
N GLN A 681 11.44 4.45 0.21
CA GLN A 681 11.44 2.99 0.35
C GLN A 681 10.15 2.53 1.07
N ARG A 682 9.51 1.49 0.53
CA ARG A 682 8.32 0.81 1.08
C ARG A 682 8.54 -0.67 1.38
N GLY A 683 9.77 -1.17 1.20
CA GLY A 683 10.15 -2.54 1.57
C GLY A 683 11.42 -3.02 0.87
N SER A 684 12.06 -4.02 1.47
CA SER A 684 13.26 -4.66 0.92
C SER A 684 13.19 -6.18 1.06
N LEU A 685 13.99 -6.90 0.27
CA LEU A 685 14.43 -8.27 0.57
C LEU A 685 15.87 -8.41 0.08
N VAL A 686 16.78 -8.80 0.96
CA VAL A 686 18.18 -9.10 0.64
C VAL A 686 18.43 -10.57 0.89
N ALA A 687 18.29 -11.36 -0.18
CA ALA A 687 18.53 -12.80 -0.24
C ALA A 687 19.94 -13.09 -0.82
N PRO A 688 20.45 -14.33 -0.78
CA PRO A 688 21.70 -14.66 -1.47
C PRO A 688 21.59 -14.69 -3.01
N ASP A 689 20.41 -14.97 -3.60
CA ASP A 689 20.24 -15.11 -5.07
C ASP A 689 19.69 -13.85 -5.78
N ARG A 690 19.28 -12.84 -5.01
CA ARG A 690 18.62 -11.61 -5.48
C ARG A 690 18.56 -10.56 -4.38
N LEU A 691 18.37 -9.30 -4.78
CA LEU A 691 17.75 -8.28 -3.95
C LEU A 691 16.40 -7.86 -4.55
N ARG A 692 15.50 -7.38 -3.69
CA ARG A 692 14.20 -6.80 -4.04
C ARG A 692 14.12 -5.43 -3.40
N PHE A 693 13.73 -4.42 -4.17
CA PHE A 693 13.58 -3.06 -3.65
C PHE A 693 12.21 -2.50 -4.01
N ASP A 694 11.46 -2.10 -3.00
CA ASP A 694 10.08 -1.63 -3.13
C ASP A 694 10.04 -0.13 -2.76
N PHE A 695 9.45 0.69 -3.62
CA PHE A 695 9.56 2.16 -3.55
C PHE A 695 8.37 2.85 -4.20
N ILE A 696 8.15 4.12 -3.87
CA ILE A 696 7.09 4.95 -4.49
C ILE A 696 7.54 5.42 -5.88
N ALA A 697 6.68 5.22 -6.90
CA ALA A 697 6.83 5.82 -8.22
C ALA A 697 5.49 5.92 -8.97
N MET A 698 5.24 7.06 -9.62
CA MET A 698 4.01 7.36 -10.35
C MET A 698 3.75 6.43 -11.57
N GLY A 699 4.77 5.75 -12.09
CA GLY A 699 4.71 4.94 -13.30
C GLY A 699 5.54 3.67 -13.24
N ALA A 700 5.57 2.91 -14.34
CA ALA A 700 6.65 1.96 -14.60
C ALA A 700 7.86 2.74 -15.10
N LEU A 701 9.08 2.30 -14.77
CA LEU A 701 10.28 2.95 -15.29
C LEU A 701 10.45 2.56 -16.77
N ASP A 702 10.80 3.52 -17.62
CA ASP A 702 11.09 3.25 -19.02
C ASP A 702 12.52 2.66 -19.21
N PRO A 703 12.84 2.06 -20.37
CA PRO A 703 14.15 1.43 -20.62
C PRO A 703 15.35 2.36 -20.39
N THR A 704 15.20 3.66 -20.66
CA THR A 704 16.23 4.70 -20.48
C THR A 704 16.44 5.01 -19.01
N GLN A 705 15.35 5.14 -18.23
CA GLN A 705 15.41 5.29 -16.77
C GLN A 705 16.08 4.07 -16.13
N LEU A 706 15.64 2.85 -16.49
CA LEU A 706 16.23 1.60 -16.01
C LEU A 706 17.73 1.52 -16.33
N GLN A 707 18.12 1.84 -17.57
CA GLN A 707 19.53 1.89 -17.97
C GLN A 707 20.32 2.92 -17.15
N ARG A 708 19.76 4.11 -16.91
CA ARG A 708 20.43 5.18 -16.14
C ARG A 708 20.61 4.80 -14.66
N VAL A 709 19.60 4.18 -14.04
CA VAL A 709 19.69 3.67 -12.65
C VAL A 709 20.78 2.60 -12.56
N THR A 710 20.78 1.59 -13.45
CA THR A 710 21.86 0.58 -13.47
C THR A 710 23.22 1.22 -13.71
N GLN A 711 23.34 2.21 -14.60
CA GLN A 711 24.59 2.88 -14.91
C GLN A 711 25.18 3.55 -13.66
N ILE A 712 24.43 4.46 -13.01
CA ILE A 712 24.87 5.15 -11.79
C ILE A 712 25.27 4.15 -10.70
N ALA A 713 24.47 3.10 -10.50
CA ALA A 713 24.76 2.06 -9.51
C ALA A 713 26.08 1.31 -9.81
N ASN A 714 26.37 1.04 -11.09
CA ASN A 714 27.61 0.37 -11.48
C ASN A 714 28.82 1.30 -11.53
N ASP A 715 28.63 2.61 -11.75
CA ASP A 715 29.70 3.60 -11.64
C ASP A 715 30.20 3.67 -10.18
N ILE A 716 29.28 3.70 -9.20
CA ILE A 716 29.61 3.64 -7.76
C ILE A 716 30.35 2.33 -7.39
N VAL A 717 30.03 1.20 -8.05
CA VAL A 717 30.77 -0.07 -7.91
C VAL A 717 32.15 -0.01 -8.57
N ALA A 718 32.28 0.64 -9.73
CA ALA A 718 33.53 0.74 -10.48
C ALA A 718 34.57 1.63 -9.78
N GLN A 719 34.13 2.66 -9.05
CA GLN A 719 35.01 3.52 -8.25
C GLN A 719 35.64 2.81 -7.03
N LYS A 720 35.14 1.63 -6.64
CA LYS A 720 35.65 0.86 -5.48
C LYS A 720 35.74 1.69 -4.20
N TYR A 721 34.67 2.43 -3.89
CA TYR A 721 34.61 3.23 -2.67
C TYR A 721 34.64 2.34 -1.41
N PRO A 722 35.31 2.76 -0.33
CA PRO A 722 35.15 2.13 0.98
C PRO A 722 33.71 2.26 1.48
N VAL A 723 33.31 1.36 2.37
CA VAL A 723 32.00 1.39 3.04
C VAL A 723 32.22 1.40 4.55
N TYR A 724 31.65 2.41 5.21
CA TYR A 724 31.80 2.67 6.63
C TYR A 724 30.52 2.35 7.39
N ARG A 725 30.66 1.98 8.67
CA ARG A 725 29.59 1.78 9.63
C ARG A 725 29.95 2.47 10.93
N GLY A 726 29.01 3.16 11.56
CA GLY A 726 29.22 3.80 12.86
C GLY A 726 27.90 3.98 13.62
N GLN A 727 27.97 4.10 14.94
CA GLN A 727 26.81 4.54 15.73
C GLN A 727 26.79 6.07 15.84
N VAL A 728 25.60 6.64 15.75
CA VAL A 728 25.35 8.08 15.74
C VAL A 728 24.12 8.39 16.58
N PRO A 729 24.07 9.46 17.40
CA PRO A 729 22.86 9.86 18.10
C PRO A 729 21.75 10.23 17.11
N LEU A 730 20.54 9.70 17.31
CA LEU A 730 19.39 9.88 16.42
C LEU A 730 19.05 11.36 16.16
N ALA A 731 19.25 12.23 17.16
CA ALA A 731 19.08 13.68 17.03
C ALA A 731 20.01 14.31 15.97
N THR A 732 21.28 13.86 15.90
CA THR A 732 22.24 14.32 14.88
C THR A 732 21.79 13.93 13.48
N VAL A 733 21.22 12.73 13.35
CA VAL A 733 20.76 12.21 12.06
C VAL A 733 19.47 12.91 11.61
N LYS A 734 18.51 13.14 12.51
CA LYS A 734 17.30 13.95 12.24
C LYS A 734 17.63 15.39 11.81
N ALA A 735 18.76 15.94 12.24
CA ALA A 735 19.20 17.29 11.91
C ALA A 735 20.01 17.38 10.59
N THR A 736 20.21 16.28 9.85
CA THR A 736 21.12 16.23 8.70
C THR A 736 20.41 15.76 7.42
N GLU A 737 20.25 16.68 6.48
CA GLU A 737 19.65 16.39 5.16
C GLU A 737 20.43 15.31 4.39
N GLY A 738 19.71 14.56 3.56
CA GLY A 738 20.27 13.50 2.72
C GLY A 738 20.25 12.10 3.36
N VAL A 739 20.57 11.99 4.65
CA VAL A 739 20.63 10.70 5.37
C VAL A 739 19.25 10.03 5.40
N ARG A 740 19.16 8.79 4.92
CA ARG A 740 17.88 8.07 4.79
C ARG A 740 17.55 7.24 6.03
N ALA A 741 16.41 7.51 6.64
CA ALA A 741 15.76 6.66 7.64
C ALA A 741 14.48 6.04 7.06
N MET A 742 14.08 4.85 7.51
CA MET A 742 12.72 4.36 7.28
C MET A 742 11.83 4.88 8.42
N PHE A 743 10.99 5.88 8.14
CA PHE A 743 10.15 6.54 9.14
C PHE A 743 9.11 5.64 9.84
N GLU A 744 8.90 4.41 9.34
CA GLU A 744 8.08 3.37 10.00
C GLU A 744 8.84 2.50 11.01
N GLU A 745 10.18 2.64 11.13
CA GLU A 745 11.01 1.90 12.10
C GLU A 745 11.26 2.70 13.39
N ALA A 746 11.07 2.05 14.54
CA ALA A 746 11.32 2.64 15.85
C ALA A 746 12.83 2.64 16.19
N TYR A 747 13.50 3.75 15.90
CA TYR A 747 14.91 3.94 16.23
C TYR A 747 15.14 4.31 17.70
N GLY A 748 16.15 3.69 18.32
CA GLY A 748 16.66 4.09 19.64
C GLY A 748 17.57 5.32 19.58
N ASP A 749 17.98 5.80 20.76
CA ASP A 749 18.73 7.06 20.92
C ASP A 749 20.04 7.10 20.12
N HIS A 750 20.65 5.92 19.89
CA HIS A 750 21.78 5.71 18.99
C HIS A 750 21.39 4.76 17.86
N VAL A 751 21.65 5.18 16.63
CA VAL A 751 21.37 4.42 15.40
C VAL A 751 22.66 3.99 14.72
N THR A 752 22.65 2.84 14.06
CA THR A 752 23.76 2.44 13.18
C THR A 752 23.55 3.08 11.81
N VAL A 753 24.49 3.91 11.38
CA VAL A 753 24.53 4.52 10.04
C VAL A 753 25.58 3.81 9.19
N VAL A 754 25.20 3.53 7.95
CA VAL A 754 26.07 2.98 6.90
C VAL A 754 26.28 4.05 5.84
N SER A 755 27.53 4.25 5.44
CA SER A 755 27.94 5.30 4.50
C SER A 755 28.91 4.76 3.45
N VAL A 756 28.66 5.06 2.18
CA VAL A 756 29.57 4.78 1.07
C VAL A 756 30.50 5.98 0.85
N ALA A 757 31.78 5.72 0.57
CA ALA A 757 32.85 6.69 0.30
C ALA A 757 33.27 7.61 1.46
N VAL A 758 32.34 8.12 2.27
CA VAL A 758 32.60 9.11 3.33
C VAL A 758 32.58 8.46 4.71
N PRO A 759 33.60 8.67 5.58
CA PRO A 759 33.57 8.23 6.97
C PRO A 759 32.35 8.76 7.73
N VAL A 760 31.68 7.92 8.52
CA VAL A 760 30.43 8.29 9.22
C VAL A 760 30.57 9.59 10.06
N PRO A 761 31.67 9.87 10.79
CA PRO A 761 31.84 11.15 11.52
C PRO A 761 32.07 12.39 10.65
N GLU A 762 32.23 12.24 9.33
CA GLU A 762 32.45 13.34 8.37
C GLU A 762 31.19 13.65 7.56
N VAL A 763 30.31 12.66 7.37
CA VAL A 763 28.97 12.82 6.77
C VAL A 763 28.22 14.01 7.39
N PHE A 764 28.24 14.13 8.72
CA PHE A 764 27.51 15.15 9.50
C PHE A 764 28.24 16.51 9.58
N LYS A 765 29.30 16.73 8.78
CA LYS A 765 30.10 17.97 8.77
C LYS A 765 30.04 18.73 7.45
N GLY A 766 29.24 18.28 6.48
CA GLY A 766 29.10 18.89 5.17
C GLY A 766 28.13 18.13 4.27
N SER A 767 28.18 18.35 2.96
CA SER A 767 27.23 17.78 1.98
C SER A 767 27.42 16.28 1.67
N GLY A 768 28.16 15.53 2.51
CA GLY A 768 28.50 14.12 2.26
C GLY A 768 27.27 13.22 2.15
N ALA A 769 26.26 13.46 2.99
CA ALA A 769 24.97 12.75 3.01
C ALA A 769 24.13 12.92 1.72
N MET A 770 24.40 13.93 0.91
CA MET A 770 23.69 14.21 -0.33
C MET A 770 24.43 13.70 -1.58
N GLN A 771 25.74 13.46 -1.49
CA GLN A 771 26.58 13.05 -2.63
C GLN A 771 26.79 11.53 -2.75
N TYR A 772 26.50 10.78 -1.68
CA TYR A 772 26.76 9.34 -1.61
C TYR A 772 25.60 8.59 -0.92
N PRO A 773 25.46 7.27 -1.13
CA PRO A 773 24.55 6.44 -0.35
C PRO A 773 24.88 6.48 1.15
N VAL A 774 23.99 7.09 1.95
CA VAL A 774 24.07 7.12 3.42
C VAL A 774 22.69 6.86 4.03
N GLU A 775 22.58 5.78 4.81
CA GLU A 775 21.31 5.28 5.34
C GLU A 775 21.46 4.74 6.77
N LEU A 776 20.38 4.78 7.58
CA LEU A 776 20.31 4.00 8.82
C LEU A 776 20.19 2.53 8.44
N CYS A 777 21.12 1.69 8.91
CA CYS A 777 21.07 0.26 8.66
C CYS A 777 21.81 -0.53 9.75
N GLY A 778 21.12 -1.52 10.33
CA GLY A 778 21.72 -2.54 11.20
C GLY A 778 22.34 -3.72 10.45
N GLY A 779 22.43 -3.65 9.11
CA GLY A 779 22.83 -4.72 8.21
C GLY A 779 24.31 -5.08 8.21
N ILE A 780 24.65 -6.10 7.43
CA ILE A 780 26.04 -6.50 7.14
C ILE A 780 26.39 -6.17 5.69
N HIS A 781 27.49 -5.44 5.50
CA HIS A 781 27.86 -4.81 4.22
C HIS A 781 29.25 -5.24 3.77
N VAL A 782 29.53 -5.11 2.46
CA VAL A 782 30.90 -5.30 1.96
C VAL A 782 31.76 -4.11 2.35
N CYS A 783 33.04 -4.32 2.71
CA CYS A 783 33.96 -3.24 3.09
C CYS A 783 34.27 -2.26 1.94
N ASN A 784 33.91 -2.62 0.70
CA ASN A 784 34.23 -1.85 -0.51
C ASN A 784 33.18 -2.13 -1.61
N THR A 785 32.70 -1.10 -2.30
CA THR A 785 31.66 -1.24 -3.35
C THR A 785 32.10 -2.16 -4.50
N GLY A 786 33.39 -2.20 -4.83
CA GLY A 786 33.95 -3.08 -5.84
C GLY A 786 33.74 -4.57 -5.56
N HIS A 787 33.52 -4.94 -4.29
CA HIS A 787 33.24 -6.33 -3.91
C HIS A 787 31.86 -6.83 -4.37
N ILE A 788 30.96 -5.92 -4.77
CA ILE A 788 29.66 -6.20 -5.43
C ILE A 788 29.88 -6.72 -6.86
N LYS A 789 31.01 -6.32 -7.50
CA LYS A 789 31.41 -6.59 -8.90
C LYS A 789 30.54 -5.96 -10.00
N ARG A 790 29.22 -6.16 -9.91
CA ARG A 790 28.23 -5.75 -10.91
C ARG A 790 26.84 -5.75 -10.25
N LEU A 791 25.94 -4.89 -10.70
CA LEU A 791 24.51 -4.89 -10.33
C LEU A 791 23.69 -4.89 -11.62
N LEU A 792 22.67 -5.75 -11.75
CA LEU A 792 21.71 -5.73 -12.87
C LEU A 792 20.26 -5.83 -12.39
N ILE A 793 19.39 -4.94 -12.87
CA ILE A 793 17.95 -4.98 -12.62
C ILE A 793 17.31 -6.03 -13.56
N THR A 794 16.77 -7.12 -13.02
CA THR A 794 16.25 -8.27 -13.81
C THR A 794 14.74 -8.26 -14.02
N ALA A 795 13.99 -7.53 -13.19
CA ALA A 795 12.55 -7.36 -13.35
C ALA A 795 12.06 -6.06 -12.67
N GLN A 796 10.98 -5.49 -13.20
CA GLN A 796 10.14 -4.52 -12.49
C GLN A 796 8.70 -5.07 -12.38
N ARG A 797 7.98 -4.73 -11.31
CA ARG A 797 6.52 -4.92 -11.21
C ARG A 797 5.87 -3.86 -10.33
N GLN A 798 4.55 -3.75 -10.43
CA GLN A 798 3.72 -3.04 -9.46
C GLN A 798 3.42 -3.97 -8.27
N VAL A 799 3.29 -3.41 -7.06
CA VAL A 799 2.89 -4.14 -5.85
C VAL A 799 1.49 -3.74 -5.43
N SER A 800 1.25 -2.43 -5.34
CA SER A 800 -0.04 -1.79 -5.04
C SER A 800 -0.15 -0.48 -5.85
N ALA A 801 -1.14 0.37 -5.60
CA ALA A 801 -1.14 1.72 -6.16
C ALA A 801 0.08 2.52 -5.63
N GLY A 802 0.73 3.31 -6.47
CA GLY A 802 1.94 4.08 -6.13
C GLY A 802 3.22 3.26 -5.90
N VAL A 803 3.14 1.99 -5.44
CA VAL A 803 4.32 1.20 -5.07
C VAL A 803 4.82 0.31 -6.21
N ARG A 804 6.07 0.54 -6.62
CA ARG A 804 6.84 -0.28 -7.57
C ARG A 804 7.84 -1.17 -6.84
N ARG A 805 8.27 -2.23 -7.51
CA ARG A 805 9.21 -3.26 -7.02
C ARG A 805 10.19 -3.62 -8.11
N LEU A 806 11.48 -3.39 -7.88
CA LEU A 806 12.57 -3.93 -8.69
C LEU A 806 13.08 -5.24 -8.08
N THR A 807 13.55 -6.14 -8.94
CA THR A 807 14.32 -7.33 -8.55
C THR A 807 15.68 -7.30 -9.25
N ALA A 808 16.77 -7.25 -8.51
CA ALA A 808 18.13 -7.17 -9.06
C ALA A 808 19.02 -8.35 -8.60
N ILE A 809 20.17 -8.51 -9.27
CA ILE A 809 21.23 -9.48 -8.95
C ILE A 809 22.59 -8.79 -8.93
N THR A 810 23.55 -9.41 -8.22
CA THR A 810 24.93 -8.92 -8.14
C THR A 810 25.98 -10.01 -8.42
N GLY A 811 27.26 -9.65 -8.39
CA GLY A 811 28.37 -10.61 -8.40
C GLY A 811 28.50 -11.42 -9.70
N ASN A 812 28.93 -12.68 -9.56
CA ASN A 812 29.14 -13.59 -10.70
C ASN A 812 27.86 -13.84 -11.50
N ASP A 813 26.72 -13.87 -10.81
CA ASP A 813 25.41 -14.18 -11.39
C ASP A 813 24.98 -13.03 -12.33
N ALA A 814 25.24 -11.78 -11.92
CA ALA A 814 25.11 -10.59 -12.76
C ALA A 814 26.11 -10.57 -13.93
N GLN A 815 27.39 -10.86 -13.69
CA GLN A 815 28.41 -10.91 -14.76
C GLN A 815 28.07 -11.95 -15.84
N SER A 816 27.54 -13.12 -15.43
CA SER A 816 27.06 -14.16 -16.34
C SER A 816 25.88 -13.71 -17.19
N ALA A 817 24.90 -13.02 -16.58
CA ALA A 817 23.76 -12.46 -17.29
C ALA A 817 24.16 -11.41 -18.35
N ASP A 818 25.12 -10.54 -18.02
CA ASP A 818 25.66 -9.55 -18.97
C ASP A 818 26.40 -10.21 -20.14
N TYR A 819 27.16 -11.28 -19.90
CA TYR A 819 27.82 -12.06 -20.95
C TYR A 819 26.82 -12.73 -21.90
N VAL A 820 25.75 -13.33 -21.36
CA VAL A 820 24.68 -13.92 -22.19
C VAL A 820 23.95 -12.84 -22.99
N ALA A 821 23.65 -11.69 -22.39
CA ALA A 821 23.02 -10.57 -23.10
C ALA A 821 23.91 -10.01 -24.23
N ASN A 822 25.24 -9.91 -24.00
CA ASN A 822 26.20 -9.53 -25.04
C ASN A 822 26.24 -10.56 -26.19
N THR A 823 26.27 -11.85 -25.86
CA THR A 823 26.28 -12.96 -26.84
C THR A 823 25.01 -12.97 -27.68
N LEU A 824 23.84 -12.75 -27.06
CA LEU A 824 22.56 -12.62 -27.76
C LEU A 824 22.53 -11.39 -28.68
N GLN A 825 23.04 -10.24 -28.23
CA GLN A 825 23.09 -9.02 -29.03
C GLN A 825 23.99 -9.18 -30.27
N GLN A 826 25.14 -9.86 -30.13
CA GLN A 826 26.05 -10.18 -31.23
C GLN A 826 25.39 -11.11 -32.27
N ARG A 827 24.80 -12.22 -31.82
CA ARG A 827 24.06 -13.14 -32.71
C ARG A 827 22.88 -12.47 -33.40
N LEU A 828 22.18 -11.57 -32.73
CA LEU A 828 21.06 -10.82 -33.30
C LEU A 828 21.53 -9.84 -34.39
N ALA A 829 22.67 -9.18 -34.19
CA ALA A 829 23.28 -8.34 -35.22
C ALA A 829 23.77 -9.15 -36.43
N GLU A 830 24.31 -10.36 -36.20
CA GLU A 830 24.64 -11.29 -37.29
C GLU A 830 23.39 -11.68 -38.10
N VAL A 831 22.28 -12.01 -37.42
CA VAL A 831 21.01 -12.37 -38.05
C VAL A 831 20.38 -11.19 -38.83
N ASP A 832 20.46 -9.94 -38.34
CA ASP A 832 19.97 -8.78 -39.11
C ASP A 832 20.85 -8.47 -40.33
N ASN A 833 22.15 -8.74 -40.27
CA ASN A 833 23.06 -8.67 -41.41
C ASN A 833 22.73 -9.77 -42.45
N GLN A 834 22.56 -11.03 -42.02
CA GLN A 834 22.14 -12.13 -42.88
C GLN A 834 20.78 -11.86 -43.55
N LEU A 835 19.84 -11.27 -42.81
CA LEU A 835 18.55 -10.81 -43.32
C LEU A 835 18.71 -9.69 -44.34
N THR A 836 19.46 -8.63 -44.02
CA THR A 836 19.70 -7.49 -44.91
C THR A 836 20.38 -7.91 -46.22
N LEU A 837 21.28 -8.89 -46.18
CA LEU A 837 21.88 -9.49 -47.39
C LEU A 837 20.86 -10.33 -48.18
N SER A 838 20.12 -11.21 -47.51
CA SER A 838 19.13 -12.09 -48.17
C SER A 838 17.98 -11.31 -48.83
N LEU A 839 17.62 -10.15 -48.28
CA LEU A 839 16.65 -9.20 -48.84
C LEU A 839 17.17 -8.44 -50.07
N ARG A 840 18.50 -8.37 -50.27
CA ARG A 840 19.11 -7.77 -51.47
C ARG A 840 19.31 -8.78 -52.61
N SER A 841 19.46 -10.06 -52.29
CA SER A 841 19.67 -11.14 -53.27
C SER A 841 18.40 -11.91 -53.65
N ASP A 842 17.22 -11.40 -53.26
CA ASP A 842 15.87 -11.94 -53.52
C ASP A 842 15.69 -13.44 -53.14
N THR A 843 16.54 -13.97 -52.26
CA THR A 843 16.72 -15.42 -52.08
C THR A 843 15.86 -15.95 -50.92
N LEU A 844 14.54 -16.00 -51.12
CA LEU A 844 13.55 -16.41 -50.11
C LEU A 844 13.89 -17.74 -49.38
N ALA A 845 14.59 -18.68 -50.02
CA ALA A 845 15.03 -19.93 -49.38
C ALA A 845 15.81 -19.72 -48.07
N LYS A 846 16.61 -18.64 -47.96
CA LYS A 846 17.39 -18.33 -46.74
C LYS A 846 16.52 -17.74 -45.61
N VAL A 847 15.36 -17.17 -45.94
CA VAL A 847 14.45 -16.53 -44.98
C VAL A 847 13.87 -17.54 -43.98
N SER A 848 13.69 -18.81 -44.39
CA SER A 848 13.28 -19.91 -43.51
C SER A 848 14.26 -20.11 -42.34
N ASN A 849 15.55 -20.20 -42.64
CA ASN A 849 16.60 -20.43 -41.64
C ASN A 849 16.76 -19.21 -40.71
N ILE A 850 16.56 -18.01 -41.25
CA ILE A 850 16.56 -16.75 -40.48
C ILE A 850 15.37 -16.72 -39.50
N LYS A 851 14.17 -17.14 -39.90
CA LYS A 851 13.02 -17.28 -39.00
C LYS A 851 13.32 -18.24 -37.85
N GLN A 852 13.81 -19.44 -38.17
CA GLN A 852 14.21 -20.45 -37.17
C GLN A 852 15.29 -19.92 -36.20
N SER A 853 16.23 -19.12 -36.70
CA SER A 853 17.26 -18.47 -35.88
C SER A 853 16.68 -17.40 -34.96
N LEU A 854 15.76 -16.56 -35.44
CA LEU A 854 15.04 -15.58 -34.62
C LEU A 854 14.17 -16.24 -33.55
N ASP A 855 13.53 -17.37 -33.86
CA ASP A 855 12.71 -18.11 -32.92
C ASP A 855 13.56 -18.80 -31.83
N SER A 856 14.74 -19.32 -32.19
CA SER A 856 15.74 -19.83 -31.23
C SER A 856 16.29 -18.73 -30.30
N LEU A 857 16.64 -17.56 -30.85
CA LEU A 857 17.03 -16.39 -30.06
C LEU A 857 15.89 -15.91 -29.16
N SER A 858 14.66 -15.89 -29.67
CA SER A 858 13.45 -15.52 -28.91
C SER A 858 13.18 -16.49 -27.75
N ALA A 859 13.38 -17.79 -27.94
CA ALA A 859 13.23 -18.79 -26.87
C ALA A 859 14.32 -18.63 -25.79
N THR A 860 15.57 -18.44 -26.21
CA THR A 860 16.72 -18.21 -25.30
C THR A 860 16.55 -16.90 -24.51
N LEU A 861 16.03 -15.85 -25.14
CA LEU A 861 15.72 -14.57 -24.50
C LEU A 861 14.69 -14.74 -23.37
N VAL A 862 13.62 -15.52 -23.60
CA VAL A 862 12.56 -15.75 -22.61
C VAL A 862 13.11 -16.44 -21.38
N THR A 863 13.86 -17.53 -21.53
CA THR A 863 14.41 -18.32 -20.41
C THR A 863 15.57 -17.64 -19.69
N SER A 864 16.33 -16.76 -20.37
CA SER A 864 17.49 -16.09 -19.77
C SER A 864 17.11 -15.03 -18.73
N ARG A 865 17.75 -15.09 -17.55
CA ARG A 865 17.70 -14.07 -16.48
C ARG A 865 18.63 -12.91 -16.82
N LEU A 866 18.22 -12.08 -17.77
CA LEU A 866 18.97 -10.90 -18.22
C LEU A 866 18.52 -9.63 -17.47
N GLU A 867 19.23 -8.54 -17.73
CA GLU A 867 18.76 -7.20 -17.35
C GLU A 867 17.51 -6.79 -18.16
N ILE A 868 16.54 -6.13 -17.50
CA ILE A 868 15.20 -5.90 -18.07
C ILE A 868 15.21 -5.01 -19.32
N TRP A 869 15.84 -3.84 -19.30
CA TRP A 869 15.86 -2.94 -20.46
C TRP A 869 16.56 -3.59 -21.67
N ARG A 870 17.61 -4.39 -21.41
CA ARG A 870 18.31 -5.19 -22.43
C ARG A 870 17.37 -6.26 -23.02
N LYS A 871 16.61 -6.96 -22.18
CA LYS A 871 15.65 -7.99 -22.59
C LYS A 871 14.51 -7.40 -23.42
N GLU A 872 14.00 -6.23 -23.05
CA GLU A 872 12.98 -5.48 -23.80
C GLU A 872 13.53 -4.98 -25.14
N THR A 873 14.72 -4.38 -25.16
CA THR A 873 15.40 -3.90 -26.38
C THR A 873 15.62 -5.03 -27.41
N ILE A 874 16.16 -6.17 -26.96
CA ILE A 874 16.38 -7.35 -27.81
C ILE A 874 15.03 -7.91 -28.32
N SER A 875 13.98 -7.93 -27.50
CA SER A 875 12.64 -8.36 -27.90
C SER A 875 12.05 -7.46 -29.00
N GLN A 876 12.17 -6.13 -28.85
CA GLN A 876 11.73 -5.16 -29.86
C GLN A 876 12.49 -5.31 -31.18
N GLN A 877 13.81 -5.54 -31.13
CA GLN A 877 14.64 -5.78 -32.32
C GLN A 877 14.24 -7.07 -33.05
N ILE A 878 14.01 -8.19 -32.34
CA ILE A 878 13.51 -9.43 -32.92
C ILE A 878 12.14 -9.21 -33.59
N GLN A 879 11.24 -8.47 -32.94
CA GLN A 879 9.92 -8.20 -33.50
C GLN A 879 9.98 -7.29 -34.74
N ALA A 880 10.87 -6.30 -34.77
CA ALA A 880 11.12 -5.48 -35.95
C ALA A 880 11.63 -6.33 -37.13
N MET A 881 12.54 -7.29 -36.91
CA MET A 881 13.01 -8.22 -37.95
C MET A 881 11.89 -9.13 -38.47
N ARG A 882 11.02 -9.64 -37.58
CA ARG A 882 9.84 -10.41 -38.00
C ARG A 882 8.91 -9.61 -38.92
N GLU A 883 8.71 -8.31 -38.67
CA GLU A 883 7.92 -7.45 -39.56
C GLU A 883 8.67 -7.05 -40.85
N LYS A 884 10.01 -6.87 -40.83
CA LYS A 884 10.83 -6.75 -42.06
C LYS A 884 10.59 -7.96 -42.98
N ILE A 885 10.74 -9.17 -42.43
CA ILE A 885 10.56 -10.45 -43.14
C ILE A 885 9.14 -10.56 -43.73
N LYS A 886 8.12 -10.38 -42.89
CA LYS A 886 6.70 -10.44 -43.26
C LYS A 886 6.30 -9.39 -44.30
N THR A 887 7.02 -8.28 -44.40
CA THR A 887 6.83 -7.27 -45.45
C THR A 887 7.48 -7.71 -46.76
N ALA A 888 8.70 -8.23 -46.72
CA ALA A 888 9.40 -8.76 -47.88
C ALA A 888 8.68 -9.96 -48.51
N GLU A 889 8.18 -10.91 -47.70
CA GLU A 889 7.40 -12.06 -48.18
C GLU A 889 6.14 -11.62 -48.94
N LYS A 890 5.43 -10.59 -48.46
CA LYS A 890 4.30 -9.99 -49.18
C LYS A 890 4.72 -9.33 -50.50
N MET A 891 5.86 -8.62 -50.51
CA MET A 891 6.36 -7.97 -51.73
C MET A 891 6.75 -9.00 -52.79
N ALA A 892 7.43 -10.08 -52.41
CA ALA A 892 7.79 -11.18 -53.31
C ALA A 892 6.55 -11.97 -53.78
N GLU A 893 5.56 -12.22 -52.92
CA GLU A 893 4.27 -12.80 -53.32
C GLU A 893 3.57 -11.93 -54.37
N MET A 894 3.50 -10.60 -54.14
CA MET A 894 2.93 -9.66 -55.11
C MET A 894 3.74 -9.56 -56.41
N SER A 895 5.07 -9.71 -56.35
CA SER A 895 5.94 -9.71 -57.54
C SER A 895 5.67 -10.95 -58.40
N LYS A 896 5.65 -12.15 -57.80
CA LYS A 896 5.24 -13.38 -58.50
C LYS A 896 3.83 -13.28 -59.08
N ILE A 897 2.87 -12.74 -58.33
CA ILE A 897 1.50 -12.53 -58.81
C ILE A 897 1.50 -11.61 -60.05
N LYS A 898 2.24 -10.50 -60.05
CA LYS A 898 2.37 -9.62 -61.23
C LYS A 898 3.00 -10.35 -62.42
N GLN A 899 4.07 -11.11 -62.21
CA GLN A 899 4.72 -11.90 -63.27
C GLN A 899 3.75 -12.92 -63.88
N ILE A 900 2.97 -13.64 -63.06
CA ILE A 900 1.98 -14.61 -63.52
C ILE A 900 0.83 -13.91 -64.29
N ILE A 901 0.35 -12.76 -63.81
CA ILE A 901 -0.66 -11.97 -64.55
C ILE A 901 -0.10 -11.52 -65.91
N GLN A 902 1.14 -11.04 -65.97
CA GLN A 902 1.77 -10.58 -67.21
C GLN A 902 2.01 -11.72 -68.20
N SER A 903 2.42 -12.90 -67.74
CA SER A 903 2.51 -14.12 -68.56
C SER A 903 1.15 -14.45 -69.13
N LEU A 904 0.15 -14.68 -68.26
CA LEU A 904 -1.21 -15.06 -68.68
C LEU A 904 -1.85 -14.03 -69.63
N TYR A 905 -1.56 -12.75 -69.47
CA TYR A 905 -2.02 -11.70 -70.40
C TYR A 905 -1.36 -11.83 -71.78
N THR A 906 -0.05 -12.11 -71.83
CA THR A 906 0.69 -12.34 -73.08
C THR A 906 0.23 -13.64 -73.75
N ASP A 907 0.12 -14.73 -72.98
CA ASP A 907 -0.42 -16.04 -73.40
C ASP A 907 -1.87 -15.95 -73.95
N CYS A 908 -2.63 -14.93 -73.54
CA CYS A 908 -3.97 -14.67 -74.09
C CYS A 908 -3.91 -13.95 -75.43
N LEU A 909 -3.05 -12.93 -75.58
CA LEU A 909 -2.89 -12.18 -76.84
C LEU A 909 -2.31 -13.05 -77.97
N GLU A 910 -1.26 -13.83 -77.67
CA GLU A 910 -0.63 -14.73 -78.66
C GLU A 910 -1.55 -15.86 -79.13
N SER A 911 -2.60 -16.17 -78.37
CA SER A 911 -3.57 -17.23 -78.70
C SER A 911 -4.70 -16.80 -79.66
N THR A 912 -4.65 -15.58 -80.20
CA THR A 912 -5.65 -15.00 -81.11
C THR A 912 -5.00 -14.48 -82.39
N SER A 913 -5.29 -15.11 -83.55
CA SER A 913 -4.66 -14.78 -84.83
C SER A 913 -5.17 -13.49 -85.48
N ASP A 914 -6.46 -13.14 -85.28
CA ASP A 914 -7.16 -12.12 -86.06
C ASP A 914 -7.93 -11.08 -85.20
N ALA A 915 -7.81 -11.13 -83.87
CA ALA A 915 -8.55 -10.26 -82.95
C ALA A 915 -7.65 -9.65 -81.87
N LEU A 916 -7.83 -8.35 -81.57
CA LEU A 916 -7.05 -7.66 -80.52
C LEU A 916 -7.33 -8.18 -79.10
N VAL A 917 -8.46 -8.85 -78.87
CA VAL A 917 -8.89 -9.37 -77.56
C VAL A 917 -9.68 -10.67 -77.77
N PRO A 918 -9.43 -11.75 -77.01
CA PRO A 918 -10.23 -12.98 -77.08
C PRO A 918 -11.65 -12.78 -76.50
N PRO A 919 -12.68 -13.51 -77.00
CA PRO A 919 -14.08 -13.35 -76.57
C PRO A 919 -14.34 -13.84 -75.13
N PHE A 920 -13.50 -14.75 -74.63
CA PHE A 920 -13.44 -15.19 -73.24
C PHE A 920 -12.05 -15.80 -72.97
N VAL A 921 -11.69 -15.98 -71.70
CA VAL A 921 -10.44 -16.63 -71.28
C VAL A 921 -10.71 -17.78 -70.31
N VAL A 922 -10.29 -18.98 -70.68
CA VAL A 922 -10.16 -20.11 -69.73
C VAL A 922 -8.69 -20.52 -69.70
N ARG A 923 -8.07 -20.54 -68.52
CA ARG A 923 -6.66 -20.94 -68.36
C ARG A 923 -6.41 -21.71 -67.07
N HIS A 924 -5.50 -22.68 -67.16
CA HIS A 924 -4.90 -23.29 -65.98
C HIS A 924 -3.83 -22.36 -65.41
N VAL A 925 -3.81 -22.22 -64.08
CA VAL A 925 -2.82 -21.45 -63.33
C VAL A 925 -2.09 -22.43 -62.41
N SER A 926 -0.76 -22.40 -62.43
CA SER A 926 0.15 -23.44 -61.88
C SER A 926 -0.32 -24.20 -60.64
N SER A 927 -0.11 -25.53 -60.64
CA SER A 927 -0.52 -26.57 -59.69
C SER A 927 -0.06 -26.43 -58.22
N GLU A 928 0.39 -25.25 -57.81
CA GLU A 928 0.84 -24.88 -56.46
C GLU A 928 0.08 -23.65 -55.91
N ILE A 929 -0.81 -23.05 -56.71
CA ILE A 929 -1.46 -21.77 -56.41
C ILE A 929 -2.81 -22.00 -55.71
N ASN A 930 -2.89 -21.61 -54.43
CA ASN A 930 -4.12 -21.73 -53.63
C ASN A 930 -5.19 -20.70 -54.03
N SER A 931 -6.44 -20.95 -53.61
CA SER A 931 -7.62 -20.14 -53.94
C SER A 931 -7.51 -18.65 -53.58
N LYS A 932 -6.75 -18.27 -52.54
CA LYS A 932 -6.54 -16.86 -52.16
C LYS A 932 -5.58 -16.14 -53.11
N ILE A 933 -4.55 -16.83 -53.61
CA ILE A 933 -3.61 -16.29 -54.61
C ILE A 933 -4.26 -16.27 -56.00
N LEU A 934 -4.98 -17.33 -56.36
CA LEU A 934 -5.76 -17.41 -57.61
C LEU A 934 -6.74 -16.24 -57.76
N LEU A 935 -7.43 -15.86 -56.67
CA LEU A 935 -8.33 -14.70 -56.65
C LEU A 935 -7.60 -13.35 -56.85
N LYS A 936 -6.34 -13.21 -56.41
CA LYS A 936 -5.53 -12.01 -56.68
C LYS A 936 -5.14 -11.95 -58.17
N ILE A 937 -4.74 -13.09 -58.74
CA ILE A 937 -4.38 -13.21 -60.16
C ILE A 937 -5.59 -12.91 -61.05
N ALA A 938 -6.75 -13.54 -60.80
CA ALA A 938 -7.99 -13.29 -61.54
C ALA A 938 -8.40 -11.82 -61.54
N LYS A 939 -8.36 -11.15 -60.38
CA LYS A 939 -8.66 -9.71 -60.26
C LYS A 939 -7.64 -8.81 -60.97
N GLY A 940 -6.39 -9.23 -61.06
CA GLY A 940 -5.35 -8.51 -61.79
C GLY A 940 -5.55 -8.63 -63.31
N LEU A 941 -5.76 -9.85 -63.80
CA LEU A 941 -6.01 -10.14 -65.21
C LEU A 941 -7.30 -9.46 -65.69
N ALA A 942 -8.38 -9.50 -64.90
CA ALA A 942 -9.64 -8.80 -65.17
C ALA A 942 -9.51 -7.25 -65.19
N LYS A 943 -8.40 -6.68 -64.71
CA LYS A 943 -8.10 -5.25 -64.85
C LYS A 943 -7.35 -4.94 -66.15
N MET A 944 -6.60 -5.90 -66.69
CA MET A 944 -5.91 -5.78 -67.99
C MET A 944 -6.80 -6.19 -69.17
N LEU A 945 -7.80 -7.02 -68.91
CA LEU A 945 -8.86 -7.43 -69.83
C LEU A 945 -10.23 -6.99 -69.26
N PRO A 946 -10.54 -5.69 -69.23
CA PRO A 946 -11.75 -5.15 -68.59
C PRO A 946 -13.06 -5.61 -69.26
N ASP A 947 -12.99 -5.96 -70.55
CA ASP A 947 -14.12 -6.37 -71.39
C ASP A 947 -14.03 -7.86 -71.81
N THR A 948 -13.36 -8.72 -71.02
CA THR A 948 -13.28 -10.17 -71.29
C THR A 948 -13.78 -10.99 -70.09
N PRO A 949 -14.78 -11.88 -70.27
CA PRO A 949 -15.13 -12.91 -69.28
C PRO A 949 -13.97 -13.88 -69.08
N LEU A 950 -13.59 -14.16 -67.84
CA LEU A 950 -12.48 -15.08 -67.55
C LEU A 950 -12.78 -16.09 -66.45
N MET A 951 -12.25 -17.30 -66.62
CA MET A 951 -12.18 -18.33 -65.60
C MET A 951 -10.75 -18.87 -65.47
N LEU A 952 -10.22 -18.85 -64.24
CA LEU A 952 -8.91 -19.41 -63.91
C LEU A 952 -9.08 -20.59 -62.96
N ILE A 953 -8.41 -21.71 -63.27
CA ILE A 953 -8.47 -22.97 -62.50
C ILE A 953 -7.05 -23.35 -62.04
N SER A 954 -6.88 -23.77 -60.78
CA SER A 954 -5.60 -24.24 -60.23
C SER A 954 -5.77 -25.45 -59.31
N GLY A 955 -4.98 -26.51 -59.53
CA GLY A 955 -4.99 -27.74 -58.73
C GLY A 955 -3.83 -27.83 -57.73
N CYS A 956 -4.01 -27.30 -56.51
CA CYS A 956 -3.00 -27.16 -55.46
C CYS A 956 -3.13 -28.24 -54.36
N LYS A 957 -2.11 -29.09 -54.21
CA LYS A 957 -2.09 -30.28 -53.33
C LYS A 957 -3.20 -31.29 -53.65
N ASP A 958 -4.29 -31.32 -52.88
CA ASP A 958 -5.43 -32.23 -53.06
C ASP A 958 -6.70 -31.48 -53.48
N ASP A 959 -6.68 -30.14 -53.40
CA ASP A 959 -7.78 -29.27 -53.75
C ASP A 959 -7.58 -28.65 -55.14
N VAL A 960 -8.67 -28.50 -55.89
CA VAL A 960 -8.76 -27.59 -57.04
C VAL A 960 -9.60 -26.38 -56.64
N ALA A 961 -9.14 -25.21 -57.04
CA ALA A 961 -9.91 -23.98 -56.94
C ALA A 961 -10.18 -23.41 -58.34
N ALA A 962 -11.38 -22.90 -58.57
CA ALA A 962 -11.73 -22.13 -59.76
C ALA A 962 -12.29 -20.76 -59.37
N ILE A 963 -11.90 -19.73 -60.11
CA ILE A 963 -12.39 -18.35 -59.97
C ILE A 963 -12.90 -17.88 -61.33
N CYS A 964 -14.16 -17.44 -61.37
CA CYS A 964 -14.81 -16.87 -62.56
C CYS A 964 -15.15 -15.40 -62.33
N MET A 965 -14.86 -14.56 -63.32
CA MET A 965 -15.13 -13.12 -63.32
C MET A 965 -15.73 -12.72 -64.66
N ILE A 966 -16.87 -12.02 -64.65
CA ILE A 966 -17.54 -11.53 -65.86
C ILE A 966 -17.73 -10.01 -65.76
N PRO A 967 -17.24 -9.23 -66.75
CA PRO A 967 -17.48 -7.79 -66.83
C PRO A 967 -18.97 -7.44 -66.90
N ARG A 968 -19.34 -6.27 -66.35
CA ARG A 968 -20.73 -5.79 -66.37
C ARG A 968 -21.22 -5.43 -67.77
N CYS A 969 -20.32 -4.98 -68.65
CA CYS A 969 -20.53 -4.73 -70.07
C CYS A 969 -20.78 -6.03 -70.86
N VAL A 970 -20.12 -7.14 -70.49
CA VAL A 970 -20.19 -8.43 -71.22
C VAL A 970 -21.20 -9.39 -70.60
N SER A 971 -22.33 -8.86 -70.08
CA SER A 971 -23.51 -9.70 -69.79
C SER A 971 -24.29 -9.95 -71.09
N VAL A 972 -23.63 -10.56 -72.08
CA VAL A 972 -24.12 -10.74 -73.45
C VAL A 972 -25.37 -11.63 -73.46
N GLN A 973 -26.37 -11.25 -74.26
CA GLN A 973 -27.46 -12.13 -74.66
C GLN A 973 -27.03 -12.95 -75.88
N GLY A 974 -26.80 -14.25 -75.67
CA GLY A 974 -26.65 -15.21 -76.75
C GLY A 974 -27.95 -15.36 -77.55
N SER A 975 -27.86 -15.87 -78.78
CA SER A 975 -29.01 -16.04 -79.69
C SER A 975 -30.12 -16.94 -79.12
N SER A 976 -29.76 -17.84 -78.20
CA SER A 976 -30.63 -18.78 -77.50
C SER A 976 -31.30 -18.19 -76.24
N GLY A 977 -31.24 -16.87 -76.04
CA GLY A 977 -31.75 -16.20 -74.83
C GLY A 977 -30.91 -16.45 -73.57
N HIS A 978 -29.87 -17.28 -73.65
CA HIS A 978 -28.99 -17.58 -72.53
C HIS A 978 -28.03 -16.40 -72.27
N ARG A 979 -27.93 -16.00 -71.00
CA ARG A 979 -27.06 -14.91 -70.53
C ARG A 979 -25.88 -15.50 -69.78
N LEU A 980 -24.66 -15.28 -70.27
CA LEU A 980 -23.47 -15.74 -69.57
C LEU A 980 -23.39 -15.07 -68.18
N THR A 981 -23.42 -15.88 -67.13
CA THR A 981 -23.34 -15.43 -65.73
C THR A 981 -22.30 -16.27 -64.99
N ALA A 982 -21.58 -15.64 -64.05
CA ALA A 982 -20.43 -16.28 -63.43
C ALA A 982 -20.79 -17.53 -62.60
N SER A 983 -22.02 -17.57 -62.06
CA SER A 983 -22.59 -18.79 -61.45
C SER A 983 -22.84 -19.87 -62.49
N ALA A 984 -23.64 -19.61 -63.52
CA ALA A 984 -24.03 -20.63 -64.50
C ALA A 984 -22.85 -21.21 -65.29
N TRP A 985 -21.80 -20.40 -65.52
CA TRP A 985 -20.53 -20.87 -66.11
C TRP A 985 -19.70 -21.72 -65.13
N MET A 986 -19.81 -21.48 -63.82
CA MET A 986 -19.10 -22.22 -62.77
C MET A 986 -19.80 -23.53 -62.39
N ASP A 987 -21.13 -23.66 -62.58
CA ASP A 987 -21.91 -24.82 -62.15
C ASP A 987 -21.40 -26.17 -62.74
N PRO A 988 -21.14 -26.32 -64.06
CA PRO A 988 -20.59 -27.56 -64.62
C PRO A 988 -19.18 -27.90 -64.08
N VAL A 989 -18.39 -26.88 -63.74
CA VAL A 989 -17.07 -27.06 -63.14
C VAL A 989 -17.18 -27.51 -61.68
N MET A 990 -18.18 -27.03 -60.94
CA MET A 990 -18.41 -27.46 -59.55
C MET A 990 -18.81 -28.94 -59.44
N GLU A 991 -19.61 -29.43 -60.39
CA GLU A 991 -19.99 -30.84 -60.48
C GLU A 991 -18.76 -31.75 -60.69
N LEU A 992 -17.93 -31.45 -61.70
CA LEU A 992 -16.67 -32.17 -61.96
C LEU A 992 -15.68 -32.12 -60.78
N LEU A 993 -15.62 -31.01 -60.05
CA LEU A 993 -14.74 -30.86 -58.88
C LEU A 993 -15.30 -31.50 -57.60
N GLN A 994 -16.56 -31.96 -57.60
CA GLN A 994 -17.31 -32.36 -56.39
C GLN A 994 -17.18 -31.30 -55.28
N GLY A 995 -17.20 -30.03 -55.68
CA GLY A 995 -16.80 -28.91 -54.85
C GLY A 995 -17.95 -28.22 -54.13
N LYS A 996 -17.61 -27.32 -53.21
CA LYS A 996 -18.54 -26.29 -52.73
C LYS A 996 -18.10 -24.93 -53.28
N GLY A 997 -19.04 -24.18 -53.79
CA GLY A 997 -18.81 -22.86 -54.37
C GLY A 997 -20.05 -21.98 -54.31
N GLY A 998 -19.96 -20.82 -54.93
CA GLY A 998 -21.03 -19.83 -54.97
C GLY A 998 -20.56 -18.51 -55.57
N GLY A 999 -21.53 -17.73 -56.03
CA GLY A 999 -21.26 -16.49 -56.76
C GLY A 999 -22.49 -15.61 -56.96
N SER A 1000 -22.24 -14.52 -57.68
CA SER A 1000 -23.23 -13.63 -58.28
C SER A 1000 -23.09 -13.71 -59.81
N ALA A 1001 -23.95 -13.00 -60.55
CA ALA A 1001 -23.85 -12.96 -62.02
C ALA A 1001 -22.49 -12.48 -62.58
N THR A 1002 -21.67 -11.77 -61.79
CA THR A 1002 -20.38 -11.18 -62.25
C THR A 1002 -19.13 -11.77 -61.58
N PHE A 1003 -19.29 -12.61 -60.55
CA PHE A 1003 -18.17 -13.22 -59.83
C PHE A 1003 -18.61 -14.54 -59.18
N ALA A 1004 -17.88 -15.62 -59.43
CA ALA A 1004 -18.08 -16.91 -58.75
C ALA A 1004 -16.76 -17.57 -58.36
N ARG A 1005 -16.81 -18.44 -57.36
CA ARG A 1005 -15.67 -19.23 -56.89
C ARG A 1005 -16.12 -20.64 -56.48
N SER A 1006 -15.23 -21.61 -56.65
CA SER A 1006 -15.42 -22.97 -56.12
C SER A 1006 -14.12 -23.54 -55.57
N GLN A 1007 -14.24 -24.52 -54.67
CA GLN A 1007 -13.13 -25.36 -54.21
C GLN A 1007 -13.63 -26.79 -54.00
N GLY A 1008 -12.91 -27.78 -54.52
CA GLY A 1008 -13.28 -29.21 -54.51
C GLY A 1008 -12.05 -30.11 -54.68
N LYS A 1009 -12.22 -31.43 -54.73
CA LYS A 1009 -11.10 -32.41 -54.64
C LYS A 1009 -10.70 -33.06 -55.97
N GLY A 1010 -11.28 -32.63 -57.09
CA GLY A 1010 -11.08 -33.23 -58.41
C GLY A 1010 -9.74 -32.94 -59.10
N ARG A 1011 -8.57 -33.05 -58.44
CA ARG A 1011 -7.27 -32.65 -59.03
C ARG A 1011 -6.89 -33.40 -60.31
N HIS A 1012 -7.31 -34.65 -60.47
CA HIS A 1012 -7.13 -35.39 -61.73
C HIS A 1012 -8.01 -34.84 -62.87
N LYS A 1013 -9.16 -34.23 -62.56
CA LYS A 1013 -10.15 -33.69 -63.51
C LYS A 1013 -9.86 -32.26 -63.98
N VAL A 1014 -8.72 -31.67 -63.63
CA VAL A 1014 -8.41 -30.27 -64.03
C VAL A 1014 -8.47 -30.07 -65.55
N ARG A 1015 -8.08 -31.07 -66.36
CA ARG A 1015 -8.22 -31.02 -67.82
C ARG A 1015 -9.69 -31.08 -68.27
N GLU A 1016 -10.49 -31.95 -67.69
CA GLU A 1016 -11.94 -32.04 -67.94
C GLU A 1016 -12.64 -30.72 -67.61
N CYS A 1017 -12.30 -30.12 -66.46
CA CYS A 1017 -12.85 -28.85 -66.00
C CYS A 1017 -12.53 -27.68 -66.94
N LEU A 1018 -11.32 -27.63 -67.51
CA LEU A 1018 -10.94 -26.64 -68.51
C LEU A 1018 -11.72 -26.85 -69.81
N SER A 1019 -11.84 -28.09 -70.28
CA SER A 1019 -12.59 -28.42 -71.50
C SER A 1019 -14.06 -28.01 -71.39
N VAL A 1020 -14.73 -28.39 -70.30
CA VAL A 1020 -16.16 -28.05 -70.08
C VAL A 1020 -16.36 -26.55 -69.83
N ALA A 1021 -15.41 -25.87 -69.17
CA ALA A 1021 -15.46 -24.42 -69.03
C ALA A 1021 -15.30 -23.70 -70.39
N GLU A 1022 -14.43 -24.17 -71.27
CA GLU A 1022 -14.28 -23.62 -72.62
C GLU A 1022 -15.50 -23.91 -73.50
N GLU A 1023 -16.02 -25.14 -73.48
CA GLU A 1023 -17.20 -25.55 -74.26
C GLU A 1023 -18.43 -24.72 -73.89
N TYR A 1024 -18.71 -24.57 -72.59
CA TYR A 1024 -19.79 -23.71 -72.09
C TYR A 1024 -19.61 -22.25 -72.53
N ALA A 1025 -18.38 -21.74 -72.50
CA ALA A 1025 -18.09 -20.37 -72.91
C ALA A 1025 -18.28 -20.17 -74.43
N ARG A 1026 -17.85 -21.11 -75.28
CA ARG A 1026 -18.06 -21.07 -76.73
C ARG A 1026 -19.56 -21.08 -77.07
N CYS A 1027 -20.33 -21.99 -76.47
CA CYS A 1027 -21.79 -22.06 -76.64
C CYS A 1027 -22.52 -20.78 -76.19
N ALA A 1028 -21.99 -20.07 -75.20
CA ALA A 1028 -22.58 -18.83 -74.68
C ALA A 1028 -22.10 -17.54 -75.39
N THR A 1029 -20.99 -17.58 -76.14
CA THR A 1029 -20.39 -16.40 -76.79
C THR A 1029 -20.47 -16.41 -78.32
N ASN A 1030 -20.62 -17.56 -78.97
CA ASN A 1030 -20.72 -17.63 -80.43
C ASN A 1030 -22.01 -16.99 -80.99
N LYS A 1031 -21.85 -16.18 -82.04
CA LYS A 1031 -22.89 -15.80 -82.99
C LYS A 1031 -22.36 -15.99 -84.41
N ALA A 1032 -23.20 -16.56 -85.28
CA ALA A 1032 -22.99 -16.77 -86.71
C ALA A 1032 -21.78 -17.64 -87.11
N GLN A 1033 -22.02 -18.96 -87.18
CA GLN A 1033 -21.51 -19.75 -88.30
C GLN A 1033 -22.59 -20.72 -88.84
N GLU A 1034 -23.82 -20.21 -88.88
CA GLU A 1034 -25.02 -20.64 -89.60
C GLU A 1034 -25.84 -19.37 -89.92
#